data_AF-A0A954QKQ7-F1
#
_entry.id   AF-A0A954QKQ7-F1
#
_cell.length_a   1.000
_cell.length_b   1.000
_cell.length_c   1.000
_cell.angle_alpha   90.00
_cell.angle_beta   90.00
_cell.angle_gamma   90.00
#
_symmetry.space_group_name_H-M   'P 1'
#
loop_
_entity.id
_entity.type
_entity.pdbx_description
1 polymer ?
#
loop_
_entity_poly.entity_id
_entity_poly.type
_entity_poly.pdbx_seq_one_letter_code
_entity_poly.pdbx_strand_id
1 'polypeptide(L)'
;MDTASQVTTEAGSTIKSLTLNVSALTDESLTDVTASAQHTGAGLQAGSGPSESDTLQADRIIDLNSNILLPGAADPVLIIDANGNVVDQELITFTQTDTLILVDNLVNQGGFGGTVNLVVNKSNRDSLMTNPRVIKGAPAVTFQSGYDEVVIQNESPKVLVLQRMDVANESATAANSINVSGDPTTTEFTPTTNSTPGETSIKVENSGLIGLAGFIDNPFGETSISGTGIVADSMFSGIPASEASNLGNGTISQAVIDAFATAGYALSNPTVSTVEVGKRWTIKDDDSEYTVAANGNLVVFPSVNSVNPRAIRTNTLNLVAGNGVIGNDNYGIQVLAGDQGSTLLNGSANQSIRIELFGGDLEVDSVSSGDKLQLLAAGSILDANADDAVNITASSLVLAATPDASVGATANERAIGSLTDALEVRVAGEMSATAGGHVVLTEVGASMNPLRISSSLGDIVLTATDAESFGQNIVLSDSASVIAPSGSISFYVGDNFQHSGLIRAGAAINVVADSEGLDVGTGSLLEFNGQLQASTSINITTSTDEDTIYFKRLDAAVPVNIVTGAGRDEINIGSEAGLLDVVTSTFTIDAGEEPTAFADSLIVDRITLDDSGRTANSPVAISSIASAVGDAALIYENKNIHYIGAEEL
;
A
#
# COMPACT_ATOMS: atom_id res chain seq x y z
N MET A 1 55.39 23.07 -26.41
CA MET A 1 54.81 21.73 -26.60
C MET A 1 53.89 21.50 -25.42
N ASP A 2 52.63 21.21 -25.68
CA ASP A 2 51.62 20.97 -24.64
C ASP A 2 51.35 19.46 -24.59
N THR A 3 51.62 18.85 -23.44
CA THR A 3 51.34 17.43 -23.19
C THR A 3 50.52 17.29 -21.91
N ALA A 4 49.50 18.15 -21.75
CA ALA A 4 48.55 18.06 -20.65
C ALA A 4 47.71 16.77 -20.74
N SER A 5 47.50 16.14 -19.58
CA SER A 5 46.54 15.04 -19.42
C SER A 5 45.49 15.49 -18.41
N GLN A 6 44.25 15.66 -18.86
CA GLN A 6 43.16 16.12 -18.02
C GLN A 6 41.99 15.13 -18.05
N VAL A 7 41.52 14.75 -16.87
CA VAL A 7 40.24 14.09 -16.67
C VAL A 7 39.34 15.04 -15.91
N THR A 8 38.21 15.42 -16.49
CA THR A 8 37.21 16.24 -15.83
C THR A 8 35.86 15.57 -15.95
N THR A 9 35.17 15.43 -14.83
CA THR A 9 33.81 14.91 -14.81
C THR A 9 32.81 16.01 -14.48
N GLU A 10 31.61 15.90 -15.06
CA GLU A 10 30.56 16.90 -14.89
C GLU A 10 30.03 16.87 -13.45
N ALA A 11 29.91 18.04 -12.83
CA ALA A 11 29.33 18.15 -11.49
C ALA A 11 27.88 17.64 -11.48
N GLY A 12 27.55 16.75 -10.55
CA GLY A 12 26.22 16.14 -10.43
C GLY A 12 25.99 14.91 -11.31
N SER A 13 26.91 14.57 -12.22
CA SER A 13 26.87 13.27 -12.91
C SER A 13 27.22 12.11 -11.95
N THR A 14 26.76 10.89 -12.25
CA THR A 14 27.00 9.70 -11.42
C THR A 14 27.82 8.66 -12.18
N ILE A 15 28.87 8.14 -11.53
CA ILE A 15 29.68 7.01 -12.00
C ILE A 15 29.34 5.81 -11.12
N LYS A 16 28.74 4.76 -11.69
CA LYS A 16 28.53 3.47 -11.01
C LYS A 16 29.63 2.47 -11.40
N SER A 17 30.45 2.02 -10.46
CA SER A 17 31.50 1.02 -10.73
C SER A 17 31.98 0.34 -9.46
N LEU A 18 32.26 -0.97 -9.50
CA LEU A 18 32.95 -1.67 -8.39
C LEU A 18 34.42 -1.23 -8.27
N THR A 19 35.05 -0.83 -9.37
CA THR A 19 36.42 -0.32 -9.37
C THR A 19 36.54 0.84 -10.34
N LEU A 20 36.74 2.04 -9.80
CA LEU A 20 36.99 3.23 -10.60
C LEU A 20 38.48 3.53 -10.63
N ASN A 21 39.11 3.34 -11.79
CA ASN A 21 40.50 3.75 -12.01
C ASN A 21 40.53 5.04 -12.82
N VAL A 22 41.05 6.12 -12.24
CA VAL A 22 41.28 7.39 -12.94
C VAL A 22 42.76 7.68 -12.93
N SER A 23 43.33 7.95 -14.09
CA SER A 23 44.76 8.21 -14.23
C SER A 23 45.01 9.40 -15.15
N ALA A 24 45.82 10.35 -14.69
CA ALA A 24 46.40 11.39 -15.54
C ALA A 24 47.92 11.19 -15.57
N LEU A 25 48.42 10.70 -16.71
CA LEU A 25 49.80 10.23 -16.84
C LEU A 25 50.57 11.07 -17.86
N THR A 26 51.87 11.18 -17.65
CA THR A 26 52.82 11.70 -18.65
C THR A 26 54.03 10.79 -18.76
N ASP A 27 54.74 10.85 -19.88
CA ASP A 27 55.94 10.03 -20.08
C ASP A 27 57.09 10.52 -19.18
N GLU A 28 57.52 9.65 -18.26
CA GLU A 28 58.59 9.93 -17.30
C GLU A 28 59.96 10.07 -17.98
N SER A 29 60.08 9.58 -19.24
CA SER A 29 61.31 9.53 -20.02
C SER A 29 61.48 10.71 -20.99
N LEU A 30 60.60 11.72 -20.97
CA LEU A 30 60.74 12.95 -21.74
C LEU A 30 61.97 13.76 -21.28
N THR A 31 63.16 13.38 -21.78
CA THR A 31 64.42 14.06 -21.44
C THR A 31 64.71 15.24 -22.37
N ASP A 32 64.18 15.27 -23.60
CA ASP A 32 64.62 16.22 -24.63
C ASP A 32 63.48 16.85 -25.46
N VAL A 33 62.56 17.56 -24.80
CA VAL A 33 61.67 18.50 -25.52
C VAL A 33 62.43 19.80 -25.74
N THR A 34 62.98 19.97 -26.95
CA THR A 34 63.60 21.24 -27.38
C THR A 34 62.65 21.95 -28.34
N ALA A 35 62.14 23.11 -27.94
CA ALA A 35 61.51 24.04 -28.88
C ALA A 35 62.63 24.91 -29.45
N SER A 36 62.99 24.72 -30.73
CA SER A 36 63.89 25.65 -31.41
C SER A 36 63.08 26.60 -32.27
N ALA A 37 62.88 27.85 -31.82
CA ALA A 37 62.43 28.92 -32.70
C ALA A 37 63.60 29.36 -33.59
N GLN A 38 63.64 28.89 -34.84
CA GLN A 38 64.67 29.32 -35.79
C GLN A 38 64.25 30.67 -36.41
N HIS A 39 64.68 31.78 -35.81
CA HIS A 39 64.58 33.10 -36.45
C HIS A 39 65.53 33.15 -37.66
N THR A 40 65.01 32.88 -38.86
CA THR A 40 65.74 33.14 -40.12
C THR A 40 65.37 34.52 -40.65
N GLY A 41 66.08 35.54 -40.19
CA GLY A 41 66.00 36.90 -40.71
C GLY A 41 67.15 37.76 -40.20
N ALA A 42 68.00 38.24 -41.09
CA ALA A 42 69.15 39.06 -40.73
C ALA A 42 68.73 40.49 -40.34
N GLY A 43 68.96 40.84 -39.08
CA GLY A 43 69.36 42.19 -38.66
C GLY A 43 68.25 43.21 -38.34
N LEU A 44 68.50 43.91 -37.22
CA LEU A 44 68.07 45.28 -36.91
C LEU A 44 66.67 45.47 -36.30
N GLN A 45 66.53 45.23 -35.00
CA GLN A 45 66.13 46.27 -34.03
C GLN A 45 66.12 45.69 -32.61
N ALA A 46 66.76 46.39 -31.67
CA ALA A 46 66.61 46.18 -30.22
C ALA A 46 65.26 46.73 -29.73
N GLY A 47 64.17 46.38 -30.41
CA GLY A 47 62.81 46.56 -29.94
C GLY A 47 62.34 45.24 -29.36
N SER A 48 61.70 45.29 -28.19
CA SER A 48 61.08 44.18 -27.48
C SER A 48 60.23 43.29 -28.40
N GLY A 49 60.86 42.33 -29.08
CA GLY A 49 60.16 41.23 -29.72
C GLY A 49 59.42 40.44 -28.65
N PRO A 50 58.23 39.89 -28.95
CA PRO A 50 57.50 39.10 -27.98
C PRO A 50 58.45 38.00 -27.50
N SER A 51 58.74 37.96 -26.19
CA SER A 51 59.40 36.81 -25.61
C SER A 51 58.43 35.65 -25.82
N GLU A 52 58.75 34.74 -26.75
CA GLU A 52 58.06 33.46 -26.78
C GLU A 52 58.36 32.80 -25.43
N SER A 53 57.31 32.67 -24.63
CA SER A 53 57.41 32.02 -23.33
C SER A 53 57.68 30.54 -23.57
N ASP A 54 58.86 30.06 -23.20
CA ASP A 54 59.23 28.64 -23.11
C ASP A 54 58.48 27.94 -21.96
N THR A 55 57.17 28.18 -21.85
CA THR A 55 56.31 27.51 -20.87
C THR A 55 55.99 26.11 -21.41
N LEU A 56 56.71 25.12 -20.89
CA LEU A 56 56.33 23.72 -21.01
C LEU A 56 55.11 23.48 -20.12
N GLN A 57 53.98 23.13 -20.74
CA GLN A 57 52.77 22.74 -20.02
C GLN A 57 52.58 21.23 -20.18
N ALA A 58 52.67 20.50 -19.07
CA ALA A 58 52.39 19.06 -19.01
C ALA A 58 51.66 18.76 -17.69
N ASP A 59 50.66 19.59 -17.40
CA ASP A 59 49.84 19.44 -16.21
C ASP A 59 49.08 18.10 -16.29
N ARG A 60 49.11 17.35 -15.19
CA ARG A 60 48.25 16.18 -14.99
C ARG A 60 47.19 16.58 -14.00
N ILE A 61 45.96 16.69 -14.47
CA ILE A 61 44.83 17.19 -13.71
C ILE A 61 43.74 16.13 -13.69
N ILE A 62 43.34 15.71 -12.49
CA ILE A 62 42.08 15.00 -12.26
C ILE A 62 41.16 15.99 -11.54
N ASP A 63 40.04 16.32 -12.18
CA ASP A 63 38.97 17.16 -11.67
C ASP A 63 37.69 16.32 -11.55
N LEU A 64 37.50 15.68 -10.40
CA LEU A 64 36.47 14.67 -10.17
C LEU A 64 35.34 15.25 -9.33
N ASN A 65 34.27 15.71 -10.00
CA ASN A 65 33.10 16.31 -9.35
C ASN A 65 31.82 15.46 -9.51
N SER A 66 31.94 14.25 -10.08
CA SER A 66 30.83 13.30 -10.16
C SER A 66 30.58 12.63 -8.83
N ASN A 67 29.33 12.28 -8.57
CA ASN A 67 29.00 11.28 -7.56
C ASN A 67 29.55 9.92 -8.00
N ILE A 68 29.99 9.11 -7.05
CA ILE A 68 30.54 7.77 -7.28
C ILE A 68 29.69 6.80 -6.48
N LEU A 69 29.01 5.88 -7.16
CA LEU A 69 28.27 4.79 -6.54
C LEU A 69 29.09 3.51 -6.70
N LEU A 70 29.55 2.96 -5.58
CA LEU A 70 30.28 1.72 -5.53
C LEU A 70 29.28 0.61 -5.11
N PRO A 71 28.87 -0.28 -6.03
CA PRO A 71 27.93 -1.35 -5.73
C PRO A 71 28.52 -2.33 -4.70
N GLY A 72 27.63 -3.10 -4.07
CA GLY A 72 27.96 -4.03 -3.00
C GLY A 72 28.63 -5.32 -3.48
N ALA A 73 28.22 -6.45 -2.90
CA ALA A 73 28.61 -7.77 -3.36
C ALA A 73 28.02 -8.07 -4.75
N ALA A 74 28.53 -9.10 -5.42
CA ALA A 74 27.94 -9.58 -6.68
C ALA A 74 26.48 -10.03 -6.45
N ASP A 75 25.66 -9.93 -7.49
CA ASP A 75 24.23 -10.21 -7.43
C ASP A 75 23.98 -11.74 -7.40
N PRO A 76 23.16 -12.25 -6.47
CA PRO A 76 22.80 -13.66 -6.42
C PRO A 76 21.86 -14.06 -7.57
N VAL A 77 22.21 -15.13 -8.28
CA VAL A 77 21.44 -15.64 -9.44
C VAL A 77 21.27 -17.16 -9.33
N LEU A 78 20.07 -17.66 -9.61
CA LEU A 78 19.78 -19.07 -9.82
C LEU A 78 18.76 -19.21 -10.95
N ILE A 79 19.17 -19.82 -12.07
CA ILE A 79 18.29 -20.09 -13.22
C ILE A 79 18.25 -21.60 -13.47
N ILE A 80 17.05 -22.18 -13.44
CA ILE A 80 16.78 -23.60 -13.67
C ILE A 80 15.81 -23.73 -14.85
N ASP A 81 16.19 -24.54 -15.85
CA ASP A 81 15.38 -24.77 -17.05
C ASP A 81 14.13 -25.64 -16.78
N ALA A 82 13.26 -25.77 -17.79
CA ALA A 82 12.04 -26.56 -17.70
C ALA A 82 12.24 -28.06 -17.37
N ASN A 83 13.45 -28.60 -17.62
CA ASN A 83 13.79 -29.98 -17.29
C ASN A 83 14.35 -30.13 -15.86
N GLY A 84 14.55 -29.01 -15.14
CA GLY A 84 15.14 -29.00 -13.81
C GLY A 84 16.67 -28.99 -13.80
N ASN A 85 17.33 -28.58 -14.89
CA ASN A 85 18.79 -28.42 -14.93
C ASN A 85 19.18 -26.97 -14.59
N VAL A 86 20.29 -26.79 -13.86
CA VAL A 86 20.87 -25.47 -13.60
C VAL A 86 21.49 -24.91 -14.87
N VAL A 87 21.04 -23.71 -15.27
CA VAL A 87 21.55 -22.93 -16.39
C VAL A 87 22.57 -21.90 -15.90
N ASP A 88 22.26 -21.22 -14.80
CA ASP A 88 23.13 -20.22 -14.18
C ASP A 88 23.02 -20.27 -12.65
N GLN A 89 24.13 -20.02 -11.96
CA GLN A 89 24.19 -20.05 -10.50
C GLN A 89 25.35 -19.20 -9.99
N GLU A 90 25.02 -18.15 -9.23
CA GLU A 90 25.96 -17.29 -8.53
C GLU A 90 25.44 -17.02 -7.11
N LEU A 91 26.29 -17.27 -6.10
CA LEU A 91 26.04 -17.04 -4.65
C LEU A 91 24.84 -17.73 -3.99
N ILE A 92 23.92 -18.35 -4.75
CA ILE A 92 22.77 -19.08 -4.22
C ILE A 92 23.12 -20.56 -4.06
N THR A 93 22.91 -21.13 -2.87
CA THR A 93 22.94 -22.58 -2.65
C THR A 93 21.52 -23.14 -2.54
N PHE A 94 21.32 -24.38 -2.97
CA PHE A 94 20.01 -25.01 -2.95
C PHE A 94 20.13 -26.54 -2.91
N THR A 95 19.06 -27.19 -2.44
CA THR A 95 18.87 -28.65 -2.49
C THR A 95 17.75 -28.98 -3.47
N GLN A 96 17.96 -29.97 -4.34
CA GLN A 96 16.97 -30.39 -5.33
C GLN A 96 16.63 -31.89 -5.18
N THR A 97 15.33 -32.18 -5.26
CA THR A 97 14.78 -33.54 -5.39
C THR A 97 13.99 -33.66 -6.70
N ASP A 98 13.29 -34.78 -6.89
CA ASP A 98 12.43 -34.97 -8.06
C ASP A 98 11.25 -33.98 -8.11
N THR A 99 10.80 -33.46 -6.95
CA THR A 99 9.59 -32.63 -6.83
C THR A 99 9.82 -31.26 -6.21
N LEU A 100 11.01 -31.00 -5.66
CA LEU A 100 11.30 -29.83 -4.84
C LEU A 100 12.65 -29.21 -5.22
N ILE A 101 12.69 -27.89 -5.21
CA ILE A 101 13.90 -27.07 -5.13
C ILE A 101 13.77 -26.25 -3.85
N LEU A 102 14.68 -26.48 -2.91
CA LEU A 102 14.77 -25.76 -1.64
C LEU A 102 15.96 -24.80 -1.73
N VAL A 103 15.70 -23.51 -1.86
CA VAL A 103 16.73 -22.47 -1.82
C VAL A 103 17.15 -22.29 -0.36
N ASP A 104 18.44 -22.42 -0.09
CA ASP A 104 18.98 -22.24 1.25
C ASP A 104 18.95 -20.76 1.66
N ASN A 105 19.39 -20.47 2.88
CA ASN A 105 19.48 -19.08 3.35
C ASN A 105 20.44 -18.26 2.48
N LEU A 106 19.95 -17.14 1.97
CA LEU A 106 20.76 -16.11 1.32
C LEU A 106 21.00 -14.98 2.32
N VAL A 107 22.25 -14.76 2.72
CA VAL A 107 22.61 -13.70 3.66
C VAL A 107 23.76 -12.89 3.08
N ASN A 108 23.56 -11.59 2.92
CA ASN A 108 24.59 -10.68 2.43
C ASN A 108 25.66 -10.43 3.51
N GLN A 109 26.70 -11.25 3.49
CA GLN A 109 27.87 -11.15 4.38
C GLN A 109 29.11 -10.57 3.64
N GLY A 110 28.95 -10.11 2.40
CA GLY A 110 30.06 -9.64 1.58
C GLY A 110 30.62 -8.30 2.09
N GLY A 111 31.94 -8.18 2.24
CA GLY A 111 32.57 -6.89 2.52
C GLY A 111 32.45 -5.93 1.33
N PHE A 112 32.50 -4.61 1.57
CA PHE A 112 32.51 -3.61 0.49
C PHE A 112 33.70 -3.86 -0.46
N GLY A 113 33.43 -4.24 -1.71
CA GLY A 113 34.45 -4.48 -2.73
C GLY A 113 34.86 -3.22 -3.50
N GLY A 114 34.09 -2.15 -3.37
CA GLY A 114 34.27 -0.89 -4.07
C GLY A 114 35.64 -0.24 -3.86
N THR A 115 36.36 0.11 -4.94
CA THR A 115 37.57 0.94 -4.84
C THR A 115 37.60 2.07 -5.87
N VAL A 116 38.13 3.22 -5.46
CA VAL A 116 38.43 4.37 -6.31
C VAL A 116 39.94 4.59 -6.28
N ASN A 117 40.62 4.35 -7.40
CA ASN A 117 42.06 4.54 -7.53
C ASN A 117 42.33 5.77 -8.41
N LEU A 118 42.91 6.80 -7.80
CA LEU A 118 43.32 8.03 -8.48
C LEU A 118 44.85 8.06 -8.58
N VAL A 119 45.36 8.18 -9.80
CA VAL A 119 46.80 8.14 -10.08
C VAL A 119 47.22 9.36 -10.88
N VAL A 120 48.18 10.12 -10.36
CA VAL A 120 48.92 11.11 -11.15
C VAL A 120 50.42 10.84 -11.03
N ASN A 121 51.07 10.38 -12.08
CA ASN A 121 52.49 9.98 -11.97
C ASN A 121 53.43 11.19 -11.87
N LYS A 122 54.69 10.96 -11.49
CA LYS A 122 55.75 12.01 -11.46
C LYS A 122 56.34 12.23 -12.85
N SER A 123 56.87 13.43 -13.09
CA SER A 123 57.71 13.70 -14.26
C SER A 123 59.04 14.29 -13.81
N ASN A 124 60.11 13.99 -14.56
CA ASN A 124 61.41 14.64 -14.40
C ASN A 124 61.37 16.17 -14.65
N ARG A 125 60.23 16.70 -15.14
CA ARG A 125 59.98 18.13 -15.38
C ARG A 125 59.05 18.80 -14.37
N ASP A 126 58.60 18.10 -13.31
CA ASP A 126 57.63 18.66 -12.33
C ASP A 126 58.09 20.00 -11.71
N SER A 127 59.39 20.20 -11.55
CA SER A 127 59.98 21.44 -11.00
C SER A 127 59.86 22.65 -11.92
N LEU A 128 59.50 22.45 -13.18
CA LEU A 128 59.34 23.50 -14.18
C LEU A 128 57.87 23.90 -14.38
N MET A 129 56.93 23.22 -13.72
CA MET A 129 55.49 23.42 -13.88
C MET A 129 54.89 24.12 -12.67
N THR A 130 53.82 24.88 -12.89
CA THR A 130 53.10 25.57 -11.81
C THR A 130 52.23 24.60 -11.01
N ASN A 131 51.55 23.67 -11.69
CA ASN A 131 50.60 22.72 -11.10
C ASN A 131 50.75 21.31 -11.70
N PRO A 132 51.93 20.68 -11.57
CA PRO A 132 52.27 19.47 -12.33
C PRO A 132 51.34 18.28 -12.08
N ARG A 133 50.73 18.19 -10.89
CA ARG A 133 50.05 16.99 -10.37
C ARG A 133 48.86 17.36 -9.50
N VAL A 134 47.75 17.77 -10.10
CA VAL A 134 46.56 18.21 -9.36
C VAL A 134 45.49 17.13 -9.35
N ILE A 135 44.99 16.82 -8.16
CA ILE A 135 43.71 16.14 -8.00
C ILE A 135 42.84 17.10 -7.20
N LYS A 136 41.67 17.41 -7.75
CA LYS A 136 40.70 18.32 -7.14
C LYS A 136 39.27 17.81 -7.36
N GLY A 137 38.35 18.36 -6.59
CA GLY A 137 36.93 18.04 -6.65
C GLY A 137 36.39 17.53 -5.31
N ALA A 138 35.07 17.52 -5.18
CA ALA A 138 34.38 17.11 -3.96
C ALA A 138 33.30 16.07 -4.28
N PRO A 139 33.67 14.87 -4.76
CA PRO A 139 32.69 13.86 -5.11
C PRO A 139 32.04 13.28 -3.85
N ALA A 140 30.74 12.99 -3.92
CA ALA A 140 30.10 12.11 -2.95
C ALA A 140 30.35 10.65 -3.37
N VAL A 141 30.96 9.86 -2.49
CA VAL A 141 31.26 8.45 -2.71
C VAL A 141 30.33 7.60 -1.84
N THR A 142 29.37 6.97 -2.49
CA THR A 142 28.35 6.14 -1.84
C THR A 142 28.68 4.66 -2.00
N PHE A 143 28.78 3.96 -0.87
CA PHE A 143 28.94 2.51 -0.81
C PHE A 143 27.58 1.86 -0.65
N GLN A 144 27.18 1.05 -1.62
CA GLN A 144 25.96 0.25 -1.51
C GLN A 144 26.28 -1.03 -0.72
N SER A 145 25.55 -1.27 0.36
CA SER A 145 25.76 -2.45 1.20
C SER A 145 24.81 -3.60 0.89
N GLY A 146 23.71 -3.34 0.18
CA GLY A 146 22.82 -4.36 -0.37
C GLY A 146 23.28 -4.87 -1.74
N TYR A 147 22.62 -5.92 -2.22
CA TYR A 147 22.71 -6.34 -3.62
C TYR A 147 22.04 -5.31 -4.53
N ASP A 148 22.40 -5.28 -5.81
CA ASP A 148 21.58 -4.57 -6.80
C ASP A 148 20.34 -5.41 -7.13
N GLU A 149 20.53 -6.72 -7.33
CA GLU A 149 19.47 -7.65 -7.71
C GLU A 149 19.64 -9.04 -7.08
N VAL A 150 18.54 -9.76 -6.86
CA VAL A 150 18.51 -11.20 -6.56
C VAL A 150 17.55 -11.86 -7.55
N VAL A 151 18.03 -12.80 -8.36
CA VAL A 151 17.21 -13.49 -9.37
C VAL A 151 17.12 -14.98 -9.08
N ILE A 152 15.91 -15.49 -8.89
CA ILE A 152 15.62 -16.92 -8.76
C ILE A 152 14.54 -17.30 -9.78
N GLN A 153 14.90 -18.05 -10.81
CA GLN A 153 13.99 -18.52 -11.84
C GLN A 153 14.01 -20.05 -11.92
N ASN A 154 12.83 -20.67 -11.79
CA ASN A 154 12.64 -22.10 -12.02
C ASN A 154 11.54 -22.33 -13.04
N GLU A 155 11.92 -22.76 -14.24
CA GLU A 155 10.98 -23.12 -15.31
C GLU A 155 10.45 -24.55 -15.17
N SER A 156 11.04 -25.37 -14.29
CA SER A 156 10.55 -26.73 -14.06
C SER A 156 9.25 -26.72 -13.25
N PRO A 157 8.39 -27.76 -13.35
CA PRO A 157 7.14 -27.84 -12.59
C PRO A 157 7.34 -28.12 -11.09
N LYS A 158 8.59 -28.14 -10.61
CA LYS A 158 8.90 -28.43 -9.21
C LYS A 158 8.42 -27.32 -8.30
N VAL A 159 8.13 -27.69 -7.06
CA VAL A 159 7.87 -26.72 -6.00
C VAL A 159 9.17 -25.99 -5.70
N LEU A 160 9.11 -24.66 -5.59
CA LEU A 160 10.22 -23.82 -5.15
C LEU A 160 9.94 -23.38 -3.71
N VAL A 161 10.83 -23.69 -2.78
CA VAL A 161 10.72 -23.24 -1.38
C VAL A 161 11.86 -22.28 -1.08
N LEU A 162 11.51 -21.10 -0.59
CA LEU A 162 12.43 -20.04 -0.20
C LEU A 162 12.64 -20.05 1.31
N GLN A 163 13.88 -20.15 1.76
CA GLN A 163 14.22 -19.93 3.17
C GLN A 163 14.48 -18.44 3.44
N ARG A 164 15.38 -18.12 4.39
CA ARG A 164 15.69 -16.73 4.72
C ARG A 164 16.43 -16.05 3.58
N MET A 165 16.05 -14.82 3.27
CA MET A 165 16.81 -13.90 2.43
C MET A 165 17.04 -12.62 3.21
N ASP A 166 18.29 -12.20 3.30
CA ASP A 166 18.72 -10.99 3.99
C ASP A 166 19.69 -10.28 3.04
N VAL A 167 19.15 -9.30 2.32
CA VAL A 167 19.86 -8.68 1.19
C VAL A 167 20.70 -7.48 1.60
N ALA A 168 20.42 -6.88 2.76
CA ALA A 168 21.16 -5.75 3.27
C ALA A 168 22.36 -6.22 4.11
N ASN A 169 23.56 -5.72 3.82
CA ASN A 169 24.68 -5.89 4.75
C ASN A 169 24.74 -4.70 5.72
N GLU A 170 24.15 -4.85 6.90
CA GLU A 170 24.17 -3.82 7.96
C GLU A 170 25.54 -3.70 8.67
N SER A 171 26.36 -4.74 8.58
CA SER A 171 27.62 -4.83 9.33
C SER A 171 28.83 -4.23 8.60
N ALA A 172 28.67 -3.92 7.31
CA ALA A 172 29.75 -3.42 6.49
C ALA A 172 30.07 -1.96 6.85
N THR A 173 31.34 -1.67 7.13
CA THR A 173 31.86 -0.31 7.30
C THR A 173 32.75 0.05 6.11
N ALA A 174 32.56 1.23 5.52
CA ALA A 174 33.35 1.65 4.37
C ALA A 174 34.84 1.65 4.76
N ALA A 175 35.61 0.72 4.18
CA ALA A 175 37.05 0.70 4.34
C ALA A 175 37.67 1.88 3.57
N ASN A 176 38.92 2.23 3.88
CA ASN A 176 39.73 3.15 3.06
C ASN A 176 39.81 2.62 1.62
N SER A 177 38.90 3.09 0.78
CA SER A 177 38.61 2.57 -0.56
C SER A 177 38.93 3.60 -1.64
N ILE A 178 39.23 4.84 -1.22
CA ILE A 178 39.75 5.90 -2.09
C ILE A 178 41.27 5.90 -1.94
N ASN A 179 41.97 5.37 -2.94
CA ASN A 179 43.42 5.33 -3.01
C ASN A 179 43.91 6.46 -3.91
N VAL A 180 44.73 7.35 -3.35
CA VAL A 180 45.38 8.42 -4.11
C VAL A 180 46.88 8.14 -4.15
N SER A 181 47.48 8.13 -5.34
CA SER A 181 48.90 7.79 -5.53
C SER A 181 49.64 8.75 -6.49
N GLY A 182 50.97 8.82 -6.34
CA GLY A 182 51.86 9.61 -7.20
C GLY A 182 52.26 11.00 -6.65
N ASP A 183 52.10 11.22 -5.35
CA ASP A 183 52.36 12.46 -4.63
C ASP A 183 51.71 13.72 -5.24
N PRO A 184 50.38 13.73 -5.53
CA PRO A 184 49.68 14.91 -5.99
C PRO A 184 49.70 16.07 -5.00
N THR A 185 49.53 17.29 -5.51
CA THR A 185 49.01 18.41 -4.73
C THR A 185 47.49 18.24 -4.60
N THR A 186 47.03 17.65 -3.50
CA THR A 186 45.62 17.23 -3.26
C THR A 186 44.81 18.17 -2.37
N THR A 187 45.29 19.39 -2.10
CA THR A 187 44.64 20.29 -1.12
C THR A 187 43.20 20.68 -1.49
N GLU A 188 42.76 20.36 -2.71
CA GLU A 188 41.43 20.65 -3.26
C GLU A 188 40.59 19.39 -3.54
N PHE A 189 41.08 18.19 -3.18
CA PHE A 189 40.30 16.95 -3.29
C PHE A 189 39.70 16.58 -1.93
N THR A 190 38.39 16.80 -1.80
CA THR A 190 37.66 16.63 -0.53
C THR A 190 36.44 15.72 -0.73
N PRO A 191 36.65 14.41 -0.97
CA PRO A 191 35.54 13.48 -1.12
C PRO A 191 34.79 13.33 0.20
N THR A 192 33.48 13.14 0.12
CA THR A 192 32.67 12.64 1.25
C THR A 192 32.35 11.17 1.01
N THR A 193 32.26 10.39 2.08
CA THR A 193 31.90 8.96 2.00
C THR A 193 30.65 8.68 2.82
N ASN A 194 29.68 7.99 2.23
CA ASN A 194 28.47 7.51 2.90
C ASN A 194 28.20 6.06 2.51
N SER A 195 27.55 5.30 3.39
CA SER A 195 27.04 3.96 3.07
C SER A 195 25.53 3.98 3.07
N THR A 196 24.92 3.26 2.14
CA THR A 196 23.48 3.02 2.07
C THR A 196 23.25 1.56 1.70
N PRO A 197 22.23 0.88 2.23
CA PRO A 197 21.84 -0.43 1.72
C PRO A 197 21.51 -0.40 0.22
N GLY A 198 20.94 0.71 -0.26
CA GLY A 198 20.40 0.80 -1.61
C GLY A 198 19.11 -0.01 -1.75
N GLU A 199 18.45 0.14 -2.90
CA GLU A 199 17.23 -0.59 -3.21
C GLU A 199 17.61 -1.89 -3.92
N THR A 200 17.45 -3.03 -3.24
CA THR A 200 17.65 -4.34 -3.87
C THR A 200 16.37 -4.78 -4.56
N SER A 201 16.44 -5.20 -5.83
CA SER A 201 15.31 -5.86 -6.49
C SER A 201 15.39 -7.37 -6.28
N ILE A 202 14.42 -7.97 -5.60
CA ILE A 202 14.30 -9.43 -5.49
C ILE A 202 13.27 -9.91 -6.49
N LYS A 203 13.67 -10.81 -7.38
CA LYS A 203 12.82 -11.41 -8.40
C LYS A 203 12.80 -12.93 -8.27
N VAL A 204 11.63 -13.49 -7.96
CA VAL A 204 11.40 -14.94 -7.88
C VAL A 204 10.31 -15.37 -8.85
N GLU A 205 10.65 -16.25 -9.78
CA GLU A 205 9.72 -16.82 -10.76
C GLU A 205 9.75 -18.35 -10.69
N ASN A 206 8.58 -18.98 -10.58
CA ASN A 206 8.45 -20.43 -10.61
C ASN A 206 7.30 -20.88 -11.51
N SER A 207 7.53 -21.86 -12.39
CA SER A 207 6.45 -22.49 -13.17
C SER A 207 5.51 -23.36 -12.32
N GLY A 208 5.89 -23.68 -11.08
CA GLY A 208 5.08 -24.39 -10.10
C GLY A 208 4.66 -23.54 -8.90
N LEU A 209 4.39 -24.22 -7.77
CA LEU A 209 4.04 -23.60 -6.49
C LEU A 209 5.28 -22.98 -5.83
N ILE A 210 5.13 -21.80 -5.22
CA ILE A 210 6.15 -21.18 -4.37
C ILE A 210 5.74 -21.29 -2.90
N GLY A 211 6.63 -21.83 -2.09
CA GLY A 211 6.50 -21.86 -0.63
C GLY A 211 7.45 -20.86 0.04
N LEU A 212 6.92 -20.02 0.92
CA LEU A 212 7.72 -19.11 1.76
C LEU A 212 7.95 -19.75 3.12
N ALA A 213 9.17 -20.24 3.36
CA ALA A 213 9.55 -20.95 4.58
C ALA A 213 10.36 -20.10 5.57
N GLY A 214 11.00 -19.02 5.11
CA GLY A 214 11.81 -18.11 5.94
C GLY A 214 11.43 -16.63 5.80
N PHE A 215 12.23 -15.77 6.43
CA PHE A 215 12.09 -14.31 6.38
C PHE A 215 12.77 -13.75 5.13
N ILE A 216 12.05 -12.98 4.32
CA ILE A 216 12.63 -12.22 3.21
C ILE A 216 12.72 -10.77 3.67
N ASP A 217 13.93 -10.34 4.03
CA ASP A 217 14.22 -8.98 4.49
C ASP A 217 14.81 -8.15 3.33
N ASN A 218 13.98 -7.29 2.76
CA ASN A 218 14.34 -6.33 1.72
C ASN A 218 13.75 -4.94 2.01
N PRO A 219 14.06 -4.34 3.16
CA PRO A 219 13.31 -3.21 3.69
C PRO A 219 13.44 -1.94 2.84
N PHE A 220 14.42 -1.87 1.93
CA PHE A 220 14.65 -0.70 1.09
C PHE A 220 14.15 -0.88 -0.35
N GLY A 221 13.91 -2.11 -0.79
CA GLY A 221 13.67 -2.41 -2.20
C GLY A 221 12.33 -3.09 -2.49
N GLU A 222 12.24 -3.61 -3.70
CA GLU A 222 11.10 -4.33 -4.25
C GLU A 222 11.29 -5.85 -4.13
N THR A 223 10.22 -6.54 -3.75
CA THR A 223 10.15 -8.01 -3.77
C THR A 223 9.04 -8.46 -4.71
N SER A 224 9.41 -9.13 -5.80
CA SER A 224 8.51 -9.67 -6.81
C SER A 224 8.54 -11.20 -6.84
N ILE A 225 7.37 -11.83 -6.67
CA ILE A 225 7.21 -13.29 -6.61
C ILE A 225 6.09 -13.71 -7.55
N SER A 226 6.39 -14.60 -8.50
CA SER A 226 5.42 -15.12 -9.46
C SER A 226 5.45 -16.64 -9.54
N GLY A 227 4.28 -17.28 -9.47
CA GLY A 227 4.15 -18.71 -9.77
C GLY A 227 2.71 -19.19 -9.95
N THR A 228 2.47 -20.50 -9.89
CA THR A 228 1.08 -21.03 -9.98
C THR A 228 0.28 -20.79 -8.71
N GLY A 229 0.97 -20.55 -7.60
CA GLY A 229 0.42 -20.22 -6.27
C GLY A 229 1.58 -19.83 -5.35
N ILE A 230 1.29 -19.00 -4.36
CA ILE A 230 2.27 -18.51 -3.39
C ILE A 230 1.69 -18.76 -2.01
N VAL A 231 2.34 -19.62 -1.23
CA VAL A 231 1.84 -20.01 0.09
C VAL A 231 2.88 -19.73 1.17
N ALA A 232 2.43 -19.17 2.29
CA ALA A 232 3.20 -19.19 3.53
C ALA A 232 3.28 -20.66 3.97
N ASP A 233 4.41 -21.28 3.71
CA ASP A 233 4.46 -22.72 3.56
C ASP A 233 4.72 -23.43 4.90
N SER A 234 3.92 -24.46 5.18
CA SER A 234 4.26 -25.53 6.10
C SER A 234 4.25 -26.88 5.35
N MET A 235 4.97 -27.03 4.24
CA MET A 235 5.12 -28.34 3.57
C MET A 235 5.97 -29.30 4.39
N PHE A 236 6.59 -28.85 5.49
CA PHE A 236 7.07 -29.75 6.54
C PHE A 236 5.87 -30.26 7.36
N SER A 237 5.56 -31.54 7.18
CA SER A 237 4.47 -32.26 7.84
C SER A 237 4.32 -31.86 9.32
N GLY A 238 3.15 -31.31 9.66
CA GLY A 238 2.82 -30.94 11.04
C GLY A 238 2.91 -32.10 12.03
N ILE A 239 3.10 -31.78 13.30
CA ILE A 239 2.98 -32.73 14.41
C ILE A 239 1.55 -33.30 14.46
N PRO A 240 1.38 -34.60 14.75
CA PRO A 240 0.07 -35.20 15.00
C PRO A 240 -0.77 -34.43 16.04
N ALA A 241 -2.07 -34.27 15.74
CA ALA A 241 -3.08 -33.63 16.59
C ALA A 241 -3.14 -34.09 18.06
N SER A 242 -2.60 -35.27 18.38
CA SER A 242 -2.55 -35.83 19.74
C SER A 242 -1.67 -35.04 20.72
N GLU A 243 -0.79 -34.15 20.23
CA GLU A 243 0.15 -33.40 21.06
C GLU A 243 -0.38 -32.01 21.47
N ALA A 244 -1.38 -31.47 20.75
CA ALA A 244 -1.94 -30.13 21.02
C ALA A 244 -2.64 -30.02 22.40
N SER A 245 -3.13 -31.14 22.94
CA SER A 245 -3.75 -31.16 24.28
C SER A 245 -2.74 -31.00 25.43
N ASN A 246 -1.44 -31.24 25.20
CA ASN A 246 -0.42 -31.18 26.26
C ASN A 246 0.10 -29.74 26.51
N LEU A 247 -0.09 -28.81 25.57
CA LEU A 247 0.32 -27.41 25.70
C LEU A 247 -0.52 -26.61 26.73
N GLY A 248 -1.69 -27.12 27.13
CA GLY A 248 -2.53 -26.51 28.17
C GLY A 248 -1.97 -26.59 29.60
N ASN A 249 -0.90 -27.37 29.84
CA ASN A 249 -0.31 -27.57 31.17
C ASN A 249 0.94 -26.72 31.44
N GLY A 250 1.27 -25.77 30.57
CA GLY A 250 2.48 -24.93 30.74
C GLY A 250 3.80 -25.67 30.47
N THR A 251 3.72 -26.88 29.92
CA THR A 251 4.87 -27.70 29.49
C THR A 251 4.84 -27.88 27.99
N ILE A 252 5.98 -27.68 27.31
CA ILE A 252 6.13 -27.96 25.88
C ILE A 252 6.55 -29.42 25.73
N SER A 253 5.80 -30.20 24.96
CA SER A 253 6.14 -31.61 24.76
C SER A 253 7.39 -31.76 23.89
N GLN A 254 8.09 -32.89 24.03
CA GLN A 254 9.25 -33.19 23.19
C GLN A 254 8.89 -33.20 21.70
N ALA A 255 7.67 -33.65 21.35
CA ALA A 255 7.21 -33.60 19.96
C ALA A 255 7.12 -32.15 19.42
N VAL A 256 6.68 -31.20 20.26
CA VAL A 256 6.69 -29.77 19.90
C VAL A 256 8.11 -29.26 19.72
N ILE A 257 9.01 -29.57 20.65
CA ILE A 257 10.44 -29.23 20.52
C ILE A 257 11.04 -29.84 19.24
N ASP A 258 10.76 -31.10 18.95
CA ASP A 258 11.27 -31.82 17.79
C ASP A 258 10.73 -31.23 16.48
N ALA A 259 9.51 -30.71 16.46
CA ALA A 259 8.96 -30.05 15.28
C ALA A 259 9.53 -28.65 15.07
N PHE A 260 9.77 -27.89 16.15
CA PHE A 260 10.55 -26.67 16.07
C PHE A 260 11.93 -26.98 15.48
N ALA A 261 12.63 -28.02 15.99
CA ALA A 261 13.92 -28.43 15.48
C ALA A 261 13.87 -28.90 14.01
N THR A 262 12.83 -29.63 13.63
CA THR A 262 12.61 -30.08 12.24
C THR A 262 12.33 -28.90 11.31
N ALA A 263 11.66 -27.86 11.82
CA ALA A 263 11.43 -26.61 11.10
C ALA A 263 12.63 -25.64 11.17
N GLY A 264 13.77 -26.07 11.73
CA GLY A 264 15.01 -25.28 11.79
C GLY A 264 15.15 -24.36 13.00
N TYR A 265 14.26 -24.46 14.00
CA TYR A 265 14.26 -23.64 15.20
C TYR A 265 14.77 -24.42 16.42
N ALA A 266 15.82 -23.93 17.07
CA ALA A 266 16.25 -24.45 18.35
C ALA A 266 15.61 -23.63 19.47
N LEU A 267 14.75 -24.25 20.27
CA LEU A 267 14.18 -23.60 21.45
C LEU A 267 15.18 -23.65 22.63
N SER A 268 15.51 -22.52 23.24
CA SER A 268 16.49 -22.41 24.34
C SER A 268 15.84 -22.40 25.74
N ASN A 269 14.85 -21.54 25.96
CA ASN A 269 14.10 -21.34 27.20
C ASN A 269 12.61 -21.04 26.93
N PRO A 270 11.87 -21.95 26.27
CA PRO A 270 10.55 -21.60 25.79
C PRO A 270 9.52 -21.58 26.94
N THR A 271 8.76 -20.50 27.02
CA THR A 271 7.65 -20.28 27.95
C THR A 271 6.33 -20.24 27.20
N VAL A 272 5.29 -20.92 27.68
CA VAL A 272 3.98 -20.96 27.03
C VAL A 272 3.03 -20.02 27.75
N SER A 273 2.42 -19.10 27.01
CA SER A 273 1.23 -18.37 27.44
C SER A 273 0.04 -18.74 26.55
N THR A 274 -1.17 -18.77 27.10
CA THR A 274 -2.38 -19.08 26.33
C THR A 274 -3.02 -17.78 25.87
N VAL A 275 -3.22 -17.64 24.55
CA VAL A 275 -3.91 -16.47 23.96
C VAL A 275 -5.41 -16.72 23.91
N GLU A 276 -5.82 -17.95 23.57
CA GLU A 276 -7.21 -18.39 23.59
C GLU A 276 -7.25 -19.89 23.91
N VAL A 277 -7.87 -20.26 25.03
CA VAL A 277 -7.91 -21.65 25.52
C VAL A 277 -8.44 -22.58 24.43
N GLY A 278 -7.60 -23.51 23.96
CA GLY A 278 -7.97 -24.51 22.97
C GLY A 278 -7.89 -24.08 21.51
N LYS A 279 -7.37 -22.88 21.19
CA LYS A 279 -7.22 -22.41 19.81
C LYS A 279 -5.86 -21.80 19.48
N ARG A 280 -5.25 -21.03 20.40
CA ARG A 280 -3.96 -20.37 20.18
C ARG A 280 -3.09 -20.35 21.44
N TRP A 281 -1.82 -20.75 21.28
CA TRP A 281 -0.78 -20.58 22.30
C TRP A 281 0.32 -19.66 21.78
N THR A 282 0.95 -18.93 22.68
CA THR A 282 2.18 -18.19 22.42
C THR A 282 3.33 -18.89 23.14
N ILE A 283 4.33 -19.33 22.39
CA ILE A 283 5.60 -19.84 22.92
C ILE A 283 6.62 -18.72 22.82
N LYS A 284 7.05 -18.16 23.94
CA LYS A 284 8.13 -17.17 23.98
C LYS A 284 9.44 -17.84 24.36
N ASP A 285 10.43 -17.74 23.50
CA ASP A 285 11.76 -18.32 23.65
C ASP A 285 12.82 -17.23 23.55
N ASP A 286 13.35 -16.81 24.70
CA ASP A 286 14.19 -15.61 24.85
C ASP A 286 13.53 -14.38 24.18
N ASP A 287 14.09 -13.87 23.08
CA ASP A 287 13.58 -12.72 22.32
C ASP A 287 12.57 -13.10 21.23
N SER A 288 12.45 -14.40 20.92
CA SER A 288 11.49 -14.89 19.94
C SER A 288 10.15 -15.20 20.56
N GLU A 289 9.08 -14.88 19.85
CA GLU A 289 7.73 -15.24 20.26
C GLU A 289 7.07 -16.00 19.12
N TYR A 290 6.32 -17.05 19.43
CA TYR A 290 5.75 -17.96 18.46
C TYR A 290 4.28 -18.21 18.71
N THR A 291 3.37 -17.97 17.76
CA THR A 291 1.97 -18.39 17.92
C THR A 291 1.79 -19.83 17.42
N VAL A 292 0.98 -20.63 18.09
CA VAL A 292 0.63 -22.02 17.77
C VAL A 292 -0.88 -22.13 17.66
N ALA A 293 -1.42 -22.57 16.51
CA ALA A 293 -2.86 -22.77 16.33
C ALA A 293 -3.27 -24.25 16.48
N ALA A 294 -4.42 -24.50 17.10
CA ALA A 294 -4.94 -25.85 17.41
C ALA A 294 -5.87 -26.40 16.30
N ASN A 295 -5.40 -26.50 15.04
CA ASN A 295 -6.23 -27.04 13.95
C ASN A 295 -5.82 -28.46 13.54
N GLY A 296 -5.30 -29.26 14.48
CA GLY A 296 -4.81 -30.63 14.21
C GLY A 296 -3.41 -30.71 13.59
N ASN A 297 -2.78 -29.57 13.29
CA ASN A 297 -1.36 -29.42 12.91
C ASN A 297 -0.76 -28.24 13.68
N LEU A 298 0.46 -28.40 14.23
CA LEU A 298 1.26 -27.30 14.78
C LEU A 298 1.73 -26.40 13.63
N VAL A 299 1.36 -25.12 13.68
CA VAL A 299 1.96 -24.07 12.84
C VAL A 299 2.58 -23.03 13.78
N VAL A 300 3.85 -22.75 13.58
CA VAL A 300 4.67 -21.85 14.40
C VAL A 300 4.75 -20.49 13.70
N PHE A 301 4.17 -19.45 14.29
CA PHE A 301 4.23 -18.08 13.75
C PHE A 301 5.26 -17.27 14.50
N PRO A 302 6.36 -16.87 13.89
CA PRO A 302 7.32 -16.03 14.54
C PRO A 302 6.74 -14.60 14.68
N SER A 303 6.82 -14.03 15.88
CA SER A 303 6.52 -12.64 16.20
C SER A 303 7.40 -11.71 15.38
N VAL A 304 6.99 -10.46 15.22
CA VAL A 304 7.82 -9.42 14.58
C VAL A 304 9.18 -9.23 15.26
N ASN A 305 9.32 -9.67 16.52
CA ASN A 305 10.58 -9.69 17.27
C ASN A 305 11.30 -11.05 17.23
N SER A 306 10.71 -12.05 16.59
CA SER A 306 11.34 -13.34 16.38
C SER A 306 12.55 -13.21 15.46
N VAL A 307 13.55 -14.06 15.68
CA VAL A 307 14.77 -14.11 14.88
C VAL A 307 14.51 -14.63 13.45
N ASN A 308 13.30 -15.12 13.12
CA ASN A 308 12.95 -15.70 11.81
C ASN A 308 11.44 -15.61 11.46
N PRO A 309 10.81 -14.43 11.30
CA PRO A 309 9.42 -14.30 10.82
C PRO A 309 9.24 -14.92 9.43
N ARG A 310 8.16 -15.69 9.20
CA ARG A 310 7.79 -16.14 7.85
C ARG A 310 7.08 -15.01 7.12
N ALA A 311 7.80 -13.91 6.99
CA ALA A 311 7.30 -12.65 6.49
C ALA A 311 8.16 -12.13 5.34
N ILE A 312 7.62 -11.16 4.64
CA ILE A 312 8.35 -10.34 3.68
C ILE A 312 8.40 -8.93 4.25
N ARG A 313 9.59 -8.36 4.43
CA ARG A 313 9.76 -6.95 4.75
C ARG A 313 10.21 -6.22 3.50
N THR A 314 9.41 -5.30 2.97
CA THR A 314 9.70 -4.65 1.68
C THR A 314 8.95 -3.33 1.51
N ASN A 315 9.52 -2.41 0.71
CA ASN A 315 8.82 -1.18 0.31
C ASN A 315 7.78 -1.45 -0.78
N THR A 316 8.06 -2.39 -1.69
CA THR A 316 7.14 -2.77 -2.77
C THR A 316 7.02 -4.28 -2.87
N LEU A 317 5.79 -4.79 -2.84
CA LEU A 317 5.48 -6.21 -2.88
C LEU A 317 4.63 -6.52 -4.11
N ASN A 318 5.21 -7.27 -5.04
CA ASN A 318 4.54 -7.69 -6.27
C ASN A 318 4.31 -9.21 -6.21
N LEU A 319 3.05 -9.65 -6.15
CA LEU A 319 2.69 -11.07 -6.04
C LEU A 319 1.78 -11.52 -7.18
N VAL A 320 2.18 -12.56 -7.92
CA VAL A 320 1.38 -13.11 -9.02
C VAL A 320 1.21 -14.62 -8.87
N ALA A 321 -0.02 -15.08 -8.66
CA ALA A 321 -0.40 -16.49 -8.62
C ALA A 321 -1.30 -16.83 -9.80
N GLY A 322 -0.73 -17.33 -10.89
CA GLY A 322 -1.42 -17.56 -12.16
C GLY A 322 -2.78 -18.26 -12.00
N ASN A 323 -2.82 -19.52 -11.55
CA ASN A 323 -4.06 -20.31 -11.41
C ASN A 323 -4.43 -20.64 -9.97
N GLY A 324 -3.71 -20.08 -8.99
CA GLY A 324 -3.78 -20.51 -7.60
C GLY A 324 -4.16 -19.37 -6.67
N VAL A 325 -3.65 -19.50 -5.44
CA VAL A 325 -3.91 -18.59 -4.33
C VAL A 325 -2.63 -17.84 -3.95
N ILE A 326 -2.78 -16.67 -3.35
CA ILE A 326 -1.72 -15.97 -2.61
C ILE A 326 -2.12 -16.02 -1.13
N GLY A 327 -1.37 -16.76 -0.33
CA GLY A 327 -1.85 -17.17 0.99
C GLY A 327 -3.02 -18.16 0.89
N ASN A 328 -3.61 -18.55 2.02
CA ASN A 328 -4.80 -19.39 2.07
C ASN A 328 -5.74 -18.94 3.19
N ASP A 329 -6.94 -19.52 3.25
CA ASP A 329 -7.98 -19.18 4.25
C ASP A 329 -7.55 -19.33 5.71
N ASN A 330 -6.49 -20.10 5.99
CA ASN A 330 -5.96 -20.22 7.34
C ASN A 330 -4.80 -19.24 7.58
N TYR A 331 -3.98 -18.98 6.55
CA TYR A 331 -2.68 -18.31 6.66
C TYR A 331 -2.45 -17.36 5.49
N GLY A 332 -2.44 -16.05 5.75
CA GLY A 332 -2.01 -15.06 4.78
C GLY A 332 -0.49 -15.06 4.56
N ILE A 333 -0.05 -14.37 3.51
CA ILE A 333 1.35 -13.95 3.41
C ILE A 333 1.57 -12.84 4.43
N GLN A 334 2.50 -13.06 5.36
CA GLN A 334 2.83 -12.08 6.37
C GLN A 334 3.77 -11.03 5.79
N VAL A 335 3.50 -9.76 6.05
CA VAL A 335 4.25 -8.64 5.51
C VAL A 335 4.64 -7.70 6.65
N LEU A 336 5.79 -7.06 6.49
CA LEU A 336 6.26 -5.96 7.32
C LEU A 336 6.56 -4.78 6.40
N ALA A 337 6.17 -3.58 6.81
CA ALA A 337 6.58 -2.39 6.09
C ALA A 337 8.10 -2.29 5.99
N GLY A 338 8.56 -1.80 4.85
CA GLY A 338 9.95 -1.47 4.64
C GLY A 338 10.38 -0.26 5.47
N ASP A 339 11.47 0.37 5.09
CA ASP A 339 12.04 1.52 5.80
C ASP A 339 11.17 2.78 5.67
N GLN A 340 10.28 2.83 4.67
CA GLN A 340 9.35 3.96 4.49
C GLN A 340 8.18 3.93 5.47
N GLY A 341 7.99 2.86 6.26
CA GLY A 341 6.85 2.72 7.14
C GLY A 341 5.54 2.35 6.43
N SER A 342 5.59 2.14 5.12
CA SER A 342 4.52 1.55 4.31
C SER A 342 5.05 0.44 3.39
N THR A 343 4.13 -0.32 2.80
CA THR A 343 4.39 -1.25 1.69
C THR A 343 3.40 -0.99 0.58
N LEU A 344 3.91 -0.68 -0.62
CA LEU A 344 3.16 -0.68 -1.87
C LEU A 344 2.85 -2.13 -2.28
N LEU A 345 1.58 -2.47 -2.48
CA LEU A 345 1.12 -3.82 -2.81
C LEU A 345 0.52 -3.88 -4.21
N ASN A 346 1.06 -4.78 -5.03
CA ASN A 346 0.42 -5.30 -6.23
C ASN A 346 0.21 -6.81 -6.11
N GLY A 347 -0.98 -7.28 -6.47
CA GLY A 347 -1.37 -8.67 -6.29
C GLY A 347 -2.29 -9.18 -7.40
N SER A 348 -2.05 -10.39 -7.91
CA SER A 348 -3.00 -11.03 -8.82
C SER A 348 -3.09 -12.52 -8.57
N ALA A 349 -4.30 -13.03 -8.37
CA ALA A 349 -4.57 -14.46 -8.25
C ALA A 349 -5.92 -14.84 -8.87
N ASN A 350 -5.96 -15.93 -9.65
CA ASN A 350 -7.23 -16.43 -10.20
C ASN A 350 -8.17 -17.02 -9.14
N GLN A 351 -7.68 -17.32 -7.94
CA GLN A 351 -8.51 -17.75 -6.80
C GLN A 351 -8.46 -16.66 -5.71
N SER A 352 -8.06 -17.01 -4.49
CA SER A 352 -8.08 -16.12 -3.32
C SER A 352 -6.72 -15.47 -3.03
N ILE A 353 -6.76 -14.29 -2.44
CA ILE A 353 -5.59 -13.58 -1.91
C ILE A 353 -5.83 -13.30 -0.42
N ARG A 354 -4.84 -13.60 0.43
CA ARG A 354 -4.80 -13.17 1.83
C ARG A 354 -3.42 -12.62 2.20
N ILE A 355 -3.38 -11.36 2.62
CA ILE A 355 -2.17 -10.66 3.08
C ILE A 355 -2.40 -10.13 4.50
N GLU A 356 -1.37 -10.24 5.34
CA GLU A 356 -1.37 -9.77 6.74
C GLU A 356 -0.13 -8.88 7.00
N LEU A 357 -0.31 -7.56 7.02
CA LEU A 357 0.72 -6.57 7.35
C LEU A 357 0.75 -6.32 8.86
N PHE A 358 1.89 -6.59 9.51
CA PHE A 358 2.03 -6.50 10.97
C PHE A 358 2.58 -5.18 11.49
N GLY A 359 3.04 -4.29 10.62
CA GLY A 359 3.52 -2.96 10.98
C GLY A 359 3.60 -2.04 9.78
N GLY A 360 3.27 -0.77 9.99
CA GLY A 360 3.14 0.24 8.93
C GLY A 360 1.80 0.22 8.20
N ASP A 361 1.71 1.01 7.14
CA ASP A 361 0.54 1.13 6.26
C ASP A 361 0.68 0.24 5.02
N LEU A 362 -0.45 -0.22 4.48
CA LEU A 362 -0.54 -0.95 3.22
C LEU A 362 -1.07 -0.01 2.15
N GLU A 363 -0.23 0.40 1.21
CA GLU A 363 -0.62 1.20 0.04
C GLU A 363 -0.97 0.24 -1.09
N VAL A 364 -2.19 0.33 -1.61
CA VAL A 364 -2.73 -0.62 -2.60
C VAL A 364 -2.74 0.06 -3.96
N ASP A 365 -1.94 -0.46 -4.90
CA ASP A 365 -1.93 0.02 -6.29
C ASP A 365 -2.93 -0.79 -7.13
N SER A 366 -2.64 -2.06 -7.41
CA SER A 366 -3.56 -2.95 -8.11
C SER A 366 -3.55 -4.38 -7.55
N VAL A 367 -4.67 -4.78 -6.93
CA VAL A 367 -4.89 -6.12 -6.36
C VAL A 367 -6.15 -6.77 -6.94
N SER A 368 -5.99 -7.92 -7.59
CA SER A 368 -7.08 -8.67 -8.23
C SER A 368 -7.15 -10.13 -7.73
N SER A 369 -8.33 -10.55 -7.30
CA SER A 369 -8.65 -11.92 -6.88
C SER A 369 -9.87 -12.43 -7.64
N GLY A 370 -9.79 -13.64 -8.20
CA GLY A 370 -10.95 -14.27 -8.86
C GLY A 370 -12.05 -14.71 -7.89
N ASP A 371 -11.71 -14.93 -6.62
CA ASP A 371 -12.65 -15.34 -5.56
C ASP A 371 -12.61 -14.35 -4.39
N LYS A 372 -11.96 -14.71 -3.28
CA LYS A 372 -11.94 -13.93 -2.05
C LYS A 372 -10.63 -13.17 -1.86
N LEU A 373 -10.71 -11.86 -1.66
CA LEU A 373 -9.60 -11.01 -1.24
C LEU A 373 -9.71 -10.66 0.24
N GLN A 374 -8.63 -10.87 0.99
CA GLN A 374 -8.51 -10.49 2.39
C GLN A 374 -7.23 -9.68 2.62
N LEU A 375 -7.35 -8.42 3.00
CA LEU A 375 -6.22 -7.57 3.38
C LEU A 375 -6.37 -7.17 4.84
N LEU A 376 -5.38 -7.53 5.66
CA LEU A 376 -5.33 -7.20 7.06
C LEU A 376 -4.07 -6.37 7.31
N ALA A 377 -4.21 -5.17 7.86
CA ALA A 377 -3.12 -4.28 8.19
C ALA A 377 -3.20 -3.84 9.66
N ALA A 378 -2.03 -3.75 10.30
CA ALA A 378 -1.88 -3.15 11.62
C ALA A 378 -2.03 -1.62 11.57
N GLY A 379 -1.54 -0.99 10.49
CA GLY A 379 -1.79 0.40 10.14
C GLY A 379 -3.00 0.54 9.22
N SER A 380 -2.93 1.48 8.29
CA SER A 380 -3.97 1.82 7.33
C SER A 380 -3.91 0.95 6.07
N ILE A 381 -4.99 0.92 5.30
CA ILE A 381 -5.06 0.39 3.94
C ILE A 381 -5.49 1.55 3.04
N LEU A 382 -4.59 2.04 2.20
CA LEU A 382 -4.77 3.30 1.44
C LEU A 382 -4.66 3.05 -0.06
N ASP A 383 -5.26 3.92 -0.88
CA ASP A 383 -4.90 4.03 -2.28
C ASP A 383 -3.44 4.52 -2.38
N ALA A 384 -2.66 3.90 -3.26
CA ALA A 384 -1.27 4.26 -3.52
C ALA A 384 -1.11 5.50 -4.43
N ASN A 385 -2.08 5.76 -5.31
CA ASN A 385 -1.92 6.70 -6.42
C ASN A 385 -2.68 8.02 -6.23
N ALA A 386 -3.64 8.05 -5.31
CA ALA A 386 -4.57 9.15 -5.11
C ALA A 386 -5.34 9.52 -6.38
N ASP A 387 -5.90 8.51 -7.05
CA ASP A 387 -6.65 8.64 -8.29
C ASP A 387 -7.92 7.77 -8.30
N ASP A 388 -8.82 7.99 -9.27
CA ASP A 388 -10.08 7.25 -9.36
C ASP A 388 -9.90 5.85 -10.02
N ALA A 389 -8.67 5.34 -10.13
CA ALA A 389 -8.43 4.04 -10.76
C ALA A 389 -8.72 2.92 -9.76
N VAL A 390 -9.34 1.83 -10.25
CA VAL A 390 -9.69 0.69 -9.38
C VAL A 390 -8.44 0.04 -8.79
N ASN A 391 -8.28 0.14 -7.46
CA ASN A 391 -7.20 -0.54 -6.76
C ASN A 391 -7.50 -2.01 -6.50
N ILE A 392 -8.76 -2.35 -6.19
CA ILE A 392 -9.15 -3.70 -5.78
C ILE A 392 -10.21 -4.27 -6.70
N THR A 393 -9.99 -5.49 -7.21
CA THR A 393 -11.04 -6.26 -7.90
C THR A 393 -11.18 -7.65 -7.25
N ALA A 394 -12.38 -8.01 -6.78
CA ALA A 394 -12.64 -9.31 -6.14
C ALA A 394 -14.09 -9.79 -6.28
N SER A 395 -14.35 -11.09 -6.07
CA SER A 395 -15.72 -11.59 -5.92
C SER A 395 -16.25 -11.38 -4.50
N SER A 396 -15.39 -11.46 -3.48
CA SER A 396 -15.71 -11.09 -2.10
C SER A 396 -14.52 -10.38 -1.45
N LEU A 397 -14.80 -9.37 -0.63
CA LEU A 397 -13.78 -8.50 -0.06
C LEU A 397 -13.87 -8.45 1.48
N VAL A 398 -12.72 -8.65 2.13
CA VAL A 398 -12.54 -8.42 3.57
C VAL A 398 -11.34 -7.52 3.80
N LEU A 399 -11.58 -6.33 4.35
CA LEU A 399 -10.54 -5.37 4.74
C LEU A 399 -10.54 -5.20 6.26
N ALA A 400 -9.36 -5.19 6.86
CA ALA A 400 -9.21 -4.91 8.29
C ALA A 400 -7.96 -4.05 8.57
N ALA A 401 -8.18 -2.79 8.94
CA ALA A 401 -7.16 -1.88 9.46
C ALA A 401 -7.34 -1.76 10.98
N THR A 402 -7.02 -2.82 11.71
CA THR A 402 -7.50 -2.98 13.10
C THR A 402 -6.72 -2.13 14.11
N PRO A 403 -7.41 -1.51 15.09
CA PRO A 403 -6.75 -0.82 16.20
C PRO A 403 -6.03 -1.81 17.11
N ASP A 404 -4.76 -1.54 17.38
CA ASP A 404 -4.13 -1.94 18.63
C ASP A 404 -4.77 -1.06 19.72
N ALA A 405 -5.51 -1.70 20.62
CA ALA A 405 -6.19 -1.03 21.73
C ALA A 405 -5.23 -0.33 22.70
N SER A 406 -3.91 -0.42 22.50
CA SER A 406 -2.88 0.08 23.41
C SER A 406 -2.48 1.55 23.24
N VAL A 407 -2.91 2.25 22.18
CA VAL A 407 -2.41 3.61 21.87
C VAL A 407 -3.53 4.57 21.47
N GLY A 408 -3.42 5.85 21.85
CA GLY A 408 -4.38 6.92 21.55
C GLY A 408 -4.44 7.30 20.07
N ALA A 409 -4.84 6.35 19.23
CA ALA A 409 -5.00 6.51 17.80
C ALA A 409 -6.00 7.61 17.47
N THR A 410 -5.74 8.29 16.36
CA THR A 410 -6.62 9.29 15.75
C THR A 410 -7.50 8.66 14.67
N ALA A 411 -8.52 9.39 14.20
CA ALA A 411 -9.40 8.92 13.14
C ALA A 411 -8.68 8.72 11.78
N ASN A 412 -7.53 9.37 11.57
CA ASN A 412 -6.74 9.24 10.35
C ASN A 412 -5.75 8.07 10.39
N GLU A 413 -5.52 7.47 11.55
CA GLU A 413 -4.64 6.31 11.68
C GLU A 413 -5.47 5.03 11.58
N ARG A 414 -4.92 4.01 10.92
CA ARG A 414 -5.57 2.70 10.75
C ARG A 414 -6.91 2.84 10.04
N ALA A 415 -6.92 3.69 9.02
CA ALA A 415 -8.06 3.93 8.17
C ALA A 415 -8.05 2.93 7.00
N ILE A 416 -9.21 2.78 6.36
CA ILE A 416 -9.34 2.15 5.05
C ILE A 416 -9.78 3.27 4.10
N GLY A 417 -8.93 3.64 3.15
CA GLY A 417 -9.03 4.91 2.44
C GLY A 417 -8.87 6.12 3.36
N SER A 418 -9.03 7.31 2.82
CA SER A 418 -9.00 8.59 3.52
C SER A 418 -10.16 9.48 3.09
N LEU A 419 -10.49 10.51 3.87
CA LEU A 419 -11.58 11.44 3.51
C LEU A 419 -11.30 12.28 2.25
N THR A 420 -10.04 12.37 1.83
CA THR A 420 -9.63 13.12 0.63
C THR A 420 -9.34 12.23 -0.56
N ASP A 421 -9.31 10.92 -0.34
CA ASP A 421 -8.81 9.93 -1.28
C ASP A 421 -9.33 8.56 -0.86
N ALA A 422 -10.35 8.07 -1.57
CA ALA A 422 -11.02 6.84 -1.20
C ALA A 422 -10.15 5.63 -1.57
N LEU A 423 -10.63 4.42 -1.26
CA LEU A 423 -10.06 3.21 -1.85
C LEU A 423 -11.06 2.68 -2.87
N GLU A 424 -10.63 2.63 -4.12
CA GLU A 424 -11.45 2.28 -5.27
C GLU A 424 -11.52 0.76 -5.40
N VAL A 425 -12.75 0.25 -5.37
CA VAL A 425 -13.04 -1.17 -5.32
C VAL A 425 -13.99 -1.57 -6.45
N ARG A 426 -13.86 -2.81 -6.89
CA ARG A 426 -14.80 -3.49 -7.77
C ARG A 426 -15.13 -4.86 -7.20
N VAL A 427 -16.27 -4.98 -6.53
CA VAL A 427 -16.65 -6.19 -5.80
C VAL A 427 -17.98 -6.76 -6.29
N ALA A 428 -17.94 -7.95 -6.88
CA ALA A 428 -19.15 -8.58 -7.42
C ALA A 428 -20.11 -9.13 -6.35
N GLY A 429 -19.61 -9.41 -5.14
CA GLY A 429 -20.35 -9.99 -4.03
C GLY A 429 -20.26 -9.14 -2.76
N GLU A 430 -20.21 -9.80 -1.61
CA GLU A 430 -20.25 -9.13 -0.31
C GLU A 430 -18.91 -8.51 0.08
N MET A 431 -19.00 -7.34 0.73
CA MET A 431 -17.86 -6.57 1.23
C MET A 431 -17.94 -6.40 2.76
N SER A 432 -16.83 -6.62 3.45
CA SER A 432 -16.66 -6.30 4.88
C SER A 432 -15.41 -5.45 5.09
N ALA A 433 -15.53 -4.38 5.86
CA ALA A 433 -14.43 -3.48 6.18
C ALA A 433 -14.47 -3.11 7.67
N THR A 434 -13.34 -3.21 8.36
CA THR A 434 -13.23 -2.82 9.77
C THR A 434 -11.98 -1.98 9.98
N ALA A 435 -12.15 -0.74 10.43
CA ALA A 435 -11.05 0.20 10.65
C ALA A 435 -11.05 0.74 12.08
N GLY A 436 -9.85 1.04 12.58
CA GLY A 436 -9.69 1.88 13.77
C GLY A 436 -10.14 3.31 13.48
N GLY A 437 -9.63 3.85 12.37
CA GLY A 437 -9.95 5.17 11.83
C GLY A 437 -11.12 5.15 10.85
N HIS A 438 -11.07 6.02 9.83
CA HIS A 438 -12.08 6.12 8.78
C HIS A 438 -12.24 4.84 7.96
N VAL A 439 -13.43 4.65 7.37
CA VAL A 439 -13.64 3.75 6.23
C VAL A 439 -14.20 4.56 5.08
N VAL A 440 -13.45 4.72 4.01
CA VAL A 440 -13.82 5.45 2.79
C VAL A 440 -13.61 4.54 1.60
N LEU A 441 -14.69 4.13 0.94
CA LEU A 441 -14.67 3.17 -0.16
C LEU A 441 -15.53 3.67 -1.33
N THR A 442 -15.01 3.51 -2.55
CA THR A 442 -15.72 3.84 -3.79
C THR A 442 -15.85 2.60 -4.67
N GLU A 443 -17.06 2.09 -4.87
CA GLU A 443 -17.33 1.03 -5.84
C GLU A 443 -17.40 1.63 -7.25
N VAL A 444 -16.59 1.08 -8.16
CA VAL A 444 -16.43 1.61 -9.52
C VAL A 444 -17.12 0.71 -10.55
N GLY A 445 -18.33 1.11 -10.93
CA GLY A 445 -19.07 0.56 -12.08
C GLY A 445 -19.98 -0.63 -11.77
N ALA A 446 -20.37 -0.85 -10.51
CA ALA A 446 -21.34 -1.88 -10.11
C ALA A 446 -22.07 -1.49 -8.82
N SER A 447 -22.98 -2.36 -8.34
CA SER A 447 -23.63 -2.19 -7.04
C SER A 447 -22.66 -2.51 -5.91
N MET A 448 -22.63 -1.65 -4.89
CA MET A 448 -21.95 -1.95 -3.64
C MET A 448 -22.86 -2.79 -2.74
N ASN A 449 -22.35 -3.92 -2.22
CA ASN A 449 -23.08 -4.82 -1.32
C ASN A 449 -22.39 -4.96 0.06
N PRO A 450 -22.47 -3.94 0.94
CA PRO A 450 -21.82 -4.01 2.23
C PRO A 450 -22.51 -5.01 3.17
N LEU A 451 -21.71 -5.87 3.81
CA LEU A 451 -22.17 -6.82 4.83
C LEU A 451 -21.80 -6.34 6.23
N ARG A 452 -20.53 -6.07 6.51
CA ARG A 452 -20.06 -5.61 7.83
C ARG A 452 -19.05 -4.49 7.66
N ILE A 453 -19.51 -3.26 7.78
CA ILE A 453 -18.68 -2.07 7.73
C ILE A 453 -18.62 -1.46 9.13
N SER A 454 -17.42 -1.24 9.66
CA SER A 454 -17.28 -0.56 10.94
C SER A 454 -16.04 0.30 11.01
N SER A 455 -16.20 1.46 11.63
CA SER A 455 -15.14 2.38 12.03
C SER A 455 -15.26 2.58 13.53
N SER A 456 -14.16 2.56 14.28
CA SER A 456 -14.23 2.76 15.74
C SER A 456 -14.17 4.24 16.16
N LEU A 457 -13.40 5.06 15.45
CA LEU A 457 -13.13 6.46 15.80
C LEU A 457 -13.55 7.45 14.70
N GLY A 458 -13.47 7.04 13.44
CA GLY A 458 -13.71 7.91 12.28
C GLY A 458 -15.10 7.77 11.66
N ASP A 459 -15.29 8.47 10.57
CA ASP A 459 -16.47 8.39 9.71
C ASP A 459 -16.44 7.15 8.81
N ILE A 460 -17.62 6.76 8.32
CA ILE A 460 -17.79 5.82 7.21
C ILE A 460 -18.33 6.60 6.02
N VAL A 461 -17.69 6.47 4.86
CA VAL A 461 -18.14 7.02 3.58
C VAL A 461 -18.15 5.88 2.56
N LEU A 462 -19.30 5.62 1.98
CA LEU A 462 -19.48 4.57 0.97
C LEU A 462 -20.08 5.19 -0.28
N THR A 463 -19.41 5.03 -1.41
CA THR A 463 -19.83 5.58 -2.70
C THR A 463 -20.05 4.45 -3.70
N ALA A 464 -21.23 4.38 -4.31
CA ALA A 464 -21.41 3.65 -5.56
C ALA A 464 -21.37 4.68 -6.69
N THR A 465 -20.29 4.67 -7.48
CA THR A 465 -20.04 5.68 -8.51
C THR A 465 -21.15 5.64 -9.54
N ASP A 466 -21.81 6.77 -9.76
CA ASP A 466 -22.87 6.93 -10.75
C ASP A 466 -22.35 6.71 -12.18
N ALA A 467 -23.21 6.24 -13.07
CA ALA A 467 -22.91 6.08 -14.48
C ALA A 467 -24.20 6.12 -15.32
N GLU A 468 -24.09 6.46 -16.61
CA GLU A 468 -25.24 6.50 -17.55
C GLU A 468 -26.06 5.18 -17.65
N SER A 469 -25.56 4.08 -17.10
CA SER A 469 -26.19 2.76 -17.17
C SER A 469 -26.60 2.30 -15.79
N PHE A 470 -27.84 1.86 -15.60
CA PHE A 470 -28.31 1.29 -14.33
C PHE A 470 -27.38 0.21 -13.73
N GLY A 471 -27.41 0.11 -12.40
CA GLY A 471 -26.73 -0.90 -11.60
C GLY A 471 -25.90 -0.36 -10.42
N GLN A 472 -25.82 0.95 -10.20
CA GLN A 472 -24.93 1.61 -9.24
C GLN A 472 -25.64 1.78 -7.89
N ASN A 473 -26.12 0.66 -7.37
CA ASN A 473 -26.90 0.63 -6.14
C ASN A 473 -26.01 0.48 -4.91
N ILE A 474 -26.51 0.89 -3.75
CA ILE A 474 -26.01 0.42 -2.45
C ILE A 474 -27.07 -0.47 -1.81
N VAL A 475 -26.74 -1.75 -1.61
CA VAL A 475 -27.69 -2.75 -1.09
C VAL A 475 -27.16 -3.34 0.22
N LEU A 476 -27.86 -3.04 1.32
CA LEU A 476 -27.62 -3.56 2.65
C LEU A 476 -28.68 -4.61 2.99
N SER A 477 -28.28 -5.89 2.97
CA SER A 477 -29.16 -7.01 3.32
C SER A 477 -29.64 -6.96 4.78
N ASP A 478 -30.56 -7.85 5.15
CA ASP A 478 -31.06 -7.97 6.53
C ASP A 478 -29.96 -8.30 7.56
N SER A 479 -28.91 -8.99 7.12
CA SER A 479 -27.74 -9.33 7.91
C SER A 479 -26.65 -8.24 7.91
N ALA A 480 -26.82 -7.19 7.11
CA ALA A 480 -25.84 -6.14 6.96
C ALA A 480 -25.77 -5.23 8.20
N SER A 481 -24.58 -4.72 8.48
CA SER A 481 -24.33 -3.74 9.54
C SER A 481 -23.30 -2.70 9.13
N VAL A 482 -23.62 -1.42 9.32
CA VAL A 482 -22.74 -0.27 9.10
C VAL A 482 -22.70 0.55 10.39
N ILE A 483 -21.54 0.57 11.07
CA ILE A 483 -21.43 1.11 12.45
C ILE A 483 -20.22 2.05 12.59
N ALA A 484 -20.48 3.32 12.91
CA ALA A 484 -19.47 4.33 13.26
C ALA A 484 -19.87 4.98 14.60
N PRO A 485 -19.50 4.45 15.78
CA PRO A 485 -20.03 4.90 17.06
C PRO A 485 -19.49 6.28 17.49
N SER A 486 -18.46 6.80 16.84
CA SER A 486 -17.91 8.15 17.08
C SER A 486 -17.98 9.07 15.87
N GLY A 487 -18.24 8.54 14.68
CA GLY A 487 -18.31 9.29 13.43
C GLY A 487 -19.71 9.39 12.83
N SER A 488 -19.77 10.02 11.67
CA SER A 488 -20.91 10.02 10.77
C SER A 488 -20.84 8.83 9.80
N ILE A 489 -21.97 8.52 9.18
CA ILE A 489 -22.05 7.56 8.07
C ILE A 489 -22.64 8.32 6.87
N SER A 490 -21.93 8.33 5.75
CA SER A 490 -22.40 8.93 4.50
C SER A 490 -22.46 7.89 3.40
N PHE A 491 -23.59 7.85 2.69
CA PHE A 491 -23.79 7.03 1.50
C PHE A 491 -23.96 7.97 0.30
N TYR A 492 -23.15 7.78 -0.73
CA TYR A 492 -23.28 8.42 -2.04
C TYR A 492 -23.70 7.34 -3.02
N VAL A 493 -24.92 7.43 -3.53
CA VAL A 493 -25.58 6.36 -4.27
C VAL A 493 -25.76 6.85 -5.70
N GLY A 494 -25.29 6.06 -6.68
CA GLY A 494 -25.56 6.31 -8.09
C GLY A 494 -27.06 6.21 -8.37
N ASP A 495 -27.65 5.02 -8.22
CA ASP A 495 -29.07 4.82 -8.56
C ASP A 495 -29.96 4.60 -7.32
N ASN A 496 -29.89 3.40 -6.72
CA ASN A 496 -30.87 3.00 -5.70
C ASN A 496 -30.18 2.65 -4.38
N PHE A 497 -30.85 3.02 -3.30
CA PHE A 497 -30.44 2.68 -1.94
C PHE A 497 -31.43 1.68 -1.34
N GLN A 498 -30.96 0.50 -0.97
CA GLN A 498 -31.78 -0.51 -0.31
C GLN A 498 -31.18 -0.86 1.04
N HIS A 499 -31.94 -0.64 2.11
CA HIS A 499 -31.48 -0.89 3.47
C HIS A 499 -32.44 -1.77 4.26
N SER A 500 -32.00 -2.98 4.64
CA SER A 500 -32.75 -3.90 5.51
C SER A 500 -32.05 -4.23 6.83
N GLY A 501 -30.77 -3.90 6.96
CA GLY A 501 -29.92 -4.25 8.10
C GLY A 501 -29.91 -3.22 9.24
N LEU A 502 -28.73 -2.98 9.82
CA LEU A 502 -28.48 -1.99 10.87
C LEU A 502 -27.52 -0.90 10.39
N ILE A 503 -27.93 0.36 10.48
CA ILE A 503 -27.04 1.52 10.35
C ILE A 503 -27.01 2.27 11.68
N ARG A 504 -25.80 2.48 12.23
CA ARG A 504 -25.61 3.20 13.50
C ARG A 504 -24.45 4.18 13.45
N ALA A 505 -24.76 5.47 13.52
CA ALA A 505 -23.79 6.56 13.60
C ALA A 505 -23.77 7.21 15.00
N GLY A 506 -22.57 7.57 15.46
CA GLY A 506 -22.33 8.37 16.65
C GLY A 506 -22.63 9.85 16.43
N ALA A 507 -22.60 10.29 15.17
CA ALA A 507 -23.01 11.64 14.75
C ALA A 507 -24.23 11.54 13.81
N ALA A 508 -24.07 11.91 12.53
CA ALA A 508 -25.14 11.96 11.54
C ALA A 508 -25.13 10.74 10.61
N ILE A 509 -26.30 10.44 10.02
CA ILE A 509 -26.41 9.59 8.82
C ILE A 509 -26.76 10.50 7.65
N ASN A 510 -25.98 10.46 6.57
CA ASN A 510 -26.24 11.17 5.32
C ASN A 510 -26.46 10.16 4.20
N VAL A 511 -27.52 10.33 3.42
CA VAL A 511 -27.76 9.58 2.18
C VAL A 511 -27.93 10.61 1.08
N VAL A 512 -27.04 10.58 0.10
CA VAL A 512 -27.13 11.40 -1.11
C VAL A 512 -27.33 10.43 -2.27
N ALA A 513 -28.48 10.54 -2.91
CA ALA A 513 -28.84 9.69 -4.04
C ALA A 513 -28.82 10.49 -5.33
N ASP A 514 -28.49 9.80 -6.42
CA ASP A 514 -28.22 10.38 -7.73
C ASP A 514 -27.27 11.59 -7.61
N SER A 515 -26.14 11.38 -6.93
CA SER A 515 -25.27 12.49 -6.53
C SER A 515 -24.53 13.16 -7.69
N GLU A 516 -24.46 12.52 -8.86
CA GLU A 516 -23.78 13.04 -10.04
C GLU A 516 -24.71 13.33 -11.23
N GLY A 517 -25.94 12.78 -11.25
CA GLY A 517 -26.94 13.08 -12.27
C GLY A 517 -26.53 12.61 -13.67
N LEU A 518 -25.72 11.56 -13.78
CA LEU A 518 -25.17 11.12 -15.06
C LEU A 518 -26.22 10.40 -15.93
N ASP A 519 -27.26 9.83 -15.34
CA ASP A 519 -28.33 9.10 -16.03
C ASP A 519 -29.67 9.86 -16.10
N VAL A 520 -29.59 11.16 -16.45
CA VAL A 520 -30.69 12.12 -16.60
C VAL A 520 -32.06 11.51 -16.94
N GLY A 521 -33.03 11.78 -16.06
CA GLY A 521 -34.41 11.32 -16.15
C GLY A 521 -34.65 9.98 -15.47
N THR A 522 -33.67 9.47 -14.73
CA THR A 522 -33.78 8.24 -13.94
C THR A 522 -33.65 8.62 -12.47
N GLY A 523 -34.78 8.77 -11.78
CA GLY A 523 -34.71 9.04 -10.35
C GLY A 523 -34.30 7.82 -9.52
N SER A 524 -34.00 8.10 -8.26
CA SER A 524 -33.53 7.14 -7.26
C SER A 524 -34.68 6.49 -6.49
N LEU A 525 -34.60 5.18 -6.27
CA LEU A 525 -35.42 4.49 -5.27
C LEU A 525 -34.64 4.30 -3.96
N LEU A 526 -35.12 4.93 -2.88
CA LEU A 526 -34.55 4.84 -1.53
C LEU A 526 -35.46 4.04 -0.59
N GLU A 527 -35.11 2.79 -0.29
CA GLU A 527 -35.87 1.90 0.58
C GLU A 527 -35.21 1.73 1.96
N PHE A 528 -35.87 2.25 3.00
CA PHE A 528 -35.46 2.14 4.40
C PHE A 528 -36.33 1.12 5.15
N ASN A 529 -35.92 -0.14 5.09
CA ASN A 529 -36.58 -1.28 5.74
C ASN A 529 -35.94 -1.70 7.08
N GLY A 530 -34.67 -1.35 7.31
CA GLY A 530 -33.88 -1.74 8.48
C GLY A 530 -33.94 -0.79 9.68
N GLN A 531 -32.97 -0.88 10.58
CA GLN A 531 -32.81 0.00 11.74
C GLN A 531 -31.86 1.16 11.44
N LEU A 532 -32.32 2.40 11.64
CA LEU A 532 -31.52 3.62 11.51
C LEU A 532 -31.32 4.26 12.88
N GLN A 533 -30.07 4.47 13.27
CA GLN A 533 -29.71 5.09 14.56
C GLN A 533 -28.62 6.14 14.36
N ALA A 534 -28.93 7.39 14.65
CA ALA A 534 -27.99 8.49 14.67
C ALA A 534 -28.13 9.26 15.98
N SER A 535 -27.10 9.99 16.40
CA SER A 535 -27.14 10.80 17.62
C SER A 535 -27.46 12.27 17.36
N THR A 536 -27.25 12.76 16.13
CA THR A 536 -27.51 14.16 15.77
C THR A 536 -28.64 14.32 14.76
N SER A 537 -28.56 13.70 13.58
CA SER A 537 -29.58 13.80 12.54
C SER A 537 -29.49 12.66 11.52
N ILE A 538 -30.56 12.50 10.74
CA ILE A 538 -30.57 11.73 9.50
C ILE A 538 -30.87 12.73 8.38
N ASN A 539 -30.01 12.81 7.38
CA ASN A 539 -30.13 13.72 6.25
C ASN A 539 -30.24 12.87 4.97
N ILE A 540 -31.26 13.14 4.17
CA ILE A 540 -31.47 12.51 2.87
C ILE A 540 -31.54 13.61 1.83
N THR A 541 -30.76 13.48 0.78
CA THR A 541 -30.72 14.40 -0.35
C THR A 541 -30.84 13.61 -1.64
N THR A 542 -31.70 14.06 -2.53
CA THR A 542 -31.84 13.49 -3.88
C THR A 542 -31.62 14.56 -4.94
N SER A 543 -31.60 14.17 -6.21
CA SER A 543 -31.25 15.04 -7.34
C SER A 543 -32.49 15.71 -7.93
N THR A 544 -32.43 16.12 -9.20
CA THR A 544 -33.52 16.77 -9.94
C THR A 544 -34.46 15.81 -10.67
N ASP A 545 -34.26 14.49 -10.53
CA ASP A 545 -35.07 13.48 -11.21
C ASP A 545 -36.25 13.01 -10.34
N GLU A 546 -37.17 12.18 -10.88
CA GLU A 546 -38.33 11.71 -10.11
C GLU A 546 -37.93 10.66 -9.05
N ASP A 547 -37.71 11.08 -7.81
CA ASP A 547 -37.24 10.19 -6.76
C ASP A 547 -38.36 9.54 -5.96
N THR A 548 -38.11 8.34 -5.42
CA THR A 548 -39.03 7.66 -4.50
C THR A 548 -38.34 7.28 -3.21
N ILE A 549 -38.86 7.78 -2.09
CA ILE A 549 -38.33 7.53 -0.74
C ILE A 549 -39.34 6.73 0.06
N TYR A 550 -38.98 5.52 0.47
CA TYR A 550 -39.85 4.62 1.24
C TYR A 550 -39.27 4.32 2.63
N PHE A 551 -39.99 4.73 3.68
CA PHE A 551 -39.69 4.36 5.05
C PHE A 551 -40.65 3.28 5.54
N LYS A 552 -40.18 2.03 5.64
CA LYS A 552 -40.95 1.00 6.31
C LYS A 552 -40.82 1.08 7.82
N ARG A 553 -39.59 1.35 8.29
CA ARG A 553 -39.25 1.42 9.71
C ARG A 553 -38.29 2.57 9.95
N LEU A 554 -38.64 3.45 10.89
CA LEU A 554 -37.82 4.58 11.28
C LEU A 554 -37.78 4.65 12.81
N ASP A 555 -36.73 4.08 13.38
CA ASP A 555 -36.47 4.03 14.83
C ASP A 555 -35.62 5.23 15.31
N ALA A 556 -35.69 6.36 14.59
CA ALA A 556 -34.86 7.52 14.85
C ALA A 556 -35.48 8.42 15.92
N ALA A 557 -34.74 8.69 17.00
CA ALA A 557 -35.09 9.69 18.01
C ALA A 557 -34.54 11.10 17.68
N VAL A 558 -33.96 11.26 16.48
CA VAL A 558 -33.29 12.47 16.01
C VAL A 558 -34.06 13.10 14.85
N PRO A 559 -33.82 14.39 14.52
CA PRO A 559 -34.37 15.02 13.33
C PRO A 559 -34.05 14.23 12.05
N VAL A 560 -35.02 14.17 11.15
CA VAL A 560 -34.87 13.61 9.80
C VAL A 560 -35.13 14.74 8.82
N ASN A 561 -34.10 15.13 8.07
CA ASN A 561 -34.17 16.17 7.06
C ASN A 561 -34.16 15.50 5.69
N ILE A 562 -35.15 15.80 4.86
CA ILE A 562 -35.22 15.35 3.48
C ILE A 562 -35.20 16.57 2.58
N VAL A 563 -34.27 16.61 1.65
CA VAL A 563 -34.18 17.65 0.63
C VAL A 563 -34.27 16.93 -0.70
N THR A 564 -35.34 17.17 -1.44
CA THR A 564 -35.46 16.65 -2.80
C THR A 564 -35.20 17.78 -3.78
N GLY A 565 -34.71 17.47 -4.98
CA GLY A 565 -34.46 18.50 -5.98
C GLY A 565 -35.72 18.87 -6.74
N ALA A 566 -35.53 19.15 -8.02
CA ALA A 566 -36.59 19.22 -9.01
C ALA A 566 -37.15 17.81 -9.30
N GLY A 567 -38.21 17.70 -10.08
CA GLY A 567 -38.84 16.41 -10.38
C GLY A 567 -40.02 16.09 -9.48
N ARG A 568 -40.76 15.03 -9.83
CA ARG A 568 -41.95 14.60 -9.09
C ARG A 568 -41.54 13.57 -8.06
N ASP A 569 -41.29 14.02 -6.84
CA ASP A 569 -40.81 13.15 -5.79
C ASP A 569 -41.96 12.48 -5.03
N GLU A 570 -41.76 11.22 -4.64
CA GLU A 570 -42.70 10.47 -3.83
C GLU A 570 -42.07 10.04 -2.50
N ILE A 571 -42.57 10.60 -1.39
CA ILE A 571 -42.16 10.23 -0.02
C ILE A 571 -43.27 9.40 0.63
N ASN A 572 -42.99 8.13 0.86
CA ASN A 572 -43.89 7.16 1.45
C ASN A 572 -43.41 6.75 2.85
N ILE A 573 -44.20 7.07 3.89
CA ILE A 573 -43.91 6.67 5.26
C ILE A 573 -44.92 5.59 5.68
N GLY A 574 -44.40 4.36 5.80
CA GLY A 574 -45.16 3.16 6.12
C GLY A 574 -45.62 3.09 7.58
N SER A 575 -46.66 2.29 7.81
CA SER A 575 -47.31 2.18 9.13
C SER A 575 -46.49 1.52 10.24
N GLU A 576 -45.37 0.88 9.90
CA GLU A 576 -44.39 0.32 10.84
C GLU A 576 -43.27 1.32 11.21
N ALA A 577 -43.24 2.51 10.60
CA ALA A 577 -42.34 3.58 11.03
C ALA A 577 -42.82 4.06 12.41
N GLY A 578 -42.14 3.62 13.48
CA GLY A 578 -42.51 3.85 14.89
C GLY A 578 -42.51 5.32 15.36
N LEU A 579 -42.52 6.26 14.41
CA LEU A 579 -42.15 7.67 14.54
C LEU A 579 -43.06 8.51 15.45
N LEU A 580 -44.23 8.02 15.86
CA LEU A 580 -45.30 8.93 16.24
C LEU A 580 -45.80 8.74 17.67
N ASP A 581 -45.00 8.16 18.56
CA ASP A 581 -45.38 8.05 19.98
C ASP A 581 -44.86 9.21 20.85
N VAL A 582 -43.77 9.89 20.45
CA VAL A 582 -43.33 11.20 20.98
C VAL A 582 -42.48 11.91 19.90
N VAL A 583 -43.08 12.78 19.10
CA VAL A 583 -42.33 13.56 18.09
C VAL A 583 -41.63 14.74 18.77
N THR A 584 -40.34 14.59 19.05
CA THR A 584 -39.39 15.72 19.13
C THR A 584 -38.52 15.84 17.88
N SER A 585 -38.63 14.91 16.94
CA SER A 585 -37.96 14.97 15.64
C SER A 585 -38.70 15.95 14.71
N THR A 586 -38.01 16.99 14.25
CA THR A 586 -38.51 17.82 13.15
C THR A 586 -38.30 17.08 11.83
N PHE A 587 -39.34 17.06 11.00
CA PHE A 587 -39.27 16.62 9.61
C PHE A 587 -39.29 17.87 8.74
N THR A 588 -38.20 18.14 8.03
CA THR A 588 -38.12 19.27 7.10
C THR A 588 -38.05 18.68 5.69
N ILE A 589 -38.94 19.15 4.83
CA ILE A 589 -38.96 18.82 3.40
C ILE A 589 -38.77 20.14 2.67
N ASP A 590 -37.74 20.20 1.84
CA ASP A 590 -37.49 21.29 0.91
C ASP A 590 -37.60 20.69 -0.48
N ALA A 591 -38.67 21.03 -1.19
CA ALA A 591 -38.88 20.69 -2.59
C ALA A 591 -38.12 21.75 -3.39
N GLY A 592 -37.10 21.35 -4.15
CA GLY A 592 -36.23 22.28 -4.87
C GLY A 592 -37.00 23.24 -5.79
N GLU A 593 -36.45 24.44 -6.03
CA GLU A 593 -37.02 25.34 -7.03
C GLU A 593 -36.75 24.82 -8.45
N GLU A 594 -37.82 24.54 -9.22
CA GLU A 594 -37.73 24.25 -10.65
C GLU A 594 -37.24 25.49 -11.43
N PRO A 595 -36.20 25.38 -12.28
CA PRO A 595 -35.64 26.54 -12.97
C PRO A 595 -36.53 27.12 -14.08
N THR A 596 -37.68 26.51 -14.41
CA THR A 596 -38.56 27.00 -15.50
C THR A 596 -40.04 27.10 -15.11
N ALA A 597 -40.60 28.30 -15.23
CA ALA A 597 -41.98 28.67 -14.85
C ALA A 597 -43.12 27.98 -15.64
N PHE A 598 -42.84 27.00 -16.50
CA PHE A 598 -43.87 26.24 -17.25
C PHE A 598 -43.89 24.74 -16.90
N ALA A 599 -42.95 24.25 -16.09
CA ALA A 599 -42.96 22.87 -15.56
C ALA A 599 -43.73 22.75 -14.23
N ASP A 600 -43.94 23.88 -13.55
CA ASP A 600 -44.44 24.01 -12.18
C ASP A 600 -45.88 23.47 -11.98
N SER A 601 -46.71 23.42 -13.04
CA SER A 601 -48.11 22.99 -12.92
C SER A 601 -48.35 21.48 -13.14
N LEU A 602 -47.30 20.66 -13.25
CA LEU A 602 -47.43 19.21 -13.52
C LEU A 602 -46.52 18.35 -12.64
N ILE A 603 -45.60 18.96 -11.92
CA ILE A 603 -44.63 18.30 -11.06
C ILE A 603 -45.03 18.63 -9.62
N VAL A 604 -45.64 17.65 -8.95
CA VAL A 604 -46.17 17.82 -7.59
C VAL A 604 -45.59 16.71 -6.74
N ASP A 605 -44.74 17.08 -5.80
CA ASP A 605 -44.24 16.15 -4.80
C ASP A 605 -45.37 15.61 -3.95
N ARG A 606 -45.28 14.32 -3.66
CA ARG A 606 -46.31 13.59 -2.94
C ARG A 606 -45.76 13.01 -1.66
N ILE A 607 -46.44 13.30 -0.55
CA ILE A 607 -46.17 12.66 0.73
C ILE A 607 -47.36 11.78 1.11
N THR A 608 -47.14 10.48 1.22
CA THR A 608 -48.13 9.51 1.68
C THR A 608 -47.76 9.02 3.08
N LEU A 609 -48.71 9.13 4.01
CA LEU A 609 -48.59 8.61 5.37
C LEU A 609 -49.54 7.42 5.53
N ASP A 610 -49.01 6.20 5.61
CA ASP A 610 -49.82 5.02 5.94
C ASP A 610 -49.88 4.82 7.46
N ASP A 611 -51.08 4.90 8.04
CA ASP A 611 -51.33 4.66 9.46
C ASP A 611 -52.00 3.30 9.75
N SER A 612 -52.23 2.48 8.73
CA SER A 612 -53.13 1.31 8.78
C SER A 612 -52.71 0.21 9.75
N GLY A 613 -51.42 0.13 10.10
CA GLY A 613 -50.85 -0.84 11.04
C GLY A 613 -50.88 -0.43 12.53
N ARG A 614 -51.32 0.78 12.87
CA ARG A 614 -51.21 1.32 14.25
C ARG A 614 -52.43 0.99 15.11
N THR A 615 -52.20 0.55 16.36
CA THR A 615 -53.27 0.08 17.27
C THR A 615 -53.61 1.01 18.45
N ALA A 616 -53.09 2.25 18.52
CA ALA A 616 -53.37 3.18 19.62
C ALA A 616 -53.40 4.68 19.24
N ASN A 617 -54.17 5.46 20.02
CA ASN A 617 -54.58 6.87 19.86
C ASN A 617 -53.46 7.95 19.97
N SER A 618 -52.28 7.77 19.41
CA SER A 618 -51.25 8.83 19.43
C SER A 618 -51.42 9.76 18.21
N PRO A 619 -51.87 11.03 18.39
CA PRO A 619 -52.07 11.95 17.29
C PRO A 619 -50.74 12.29 16.62
N VAL A 620 -50.73 12.25 15.29
CA VAL A 620 -49.60 12.71 14.46
C VAL A 620 -49.61 14.24 14.45
N ALA A 621 -48.64 14.86 15.10
CA ALA A 621 -48.43 16.30 14.99
C ALA A 621 -47.46 16.55 13.84
N ILE A 622 -47.99 16.99 12.70
CA ILE A 622 -47.18 17.47 11.57
C ILE A 622 -46.94 18.95 11.80
N SER A 623 -45.70 19.30 12.15
CA SER A 623 -45.24 20.67 12.30
C SER A 623 -44.52 21.06 11.01
N SER A 624 -45.23 21.52 10.00
CA SER A 624 -44.59 22.19 8.85
C SER A 624 -44.27 23.64 9.23
N ILE A 625 -42.98 23.97 9.29
CA ILE A 625 -42.54 25.35 9.13
C ILE A 625 -42.26 25.48 7.64
N ALA A 626 -43.29 25.79 6.86
CA ALA A 626 -43.04 26.36 5.53
C ALA A 626 -42.27 27.66 5.79
N SER A 627 -41.02 27.71 5.32
CA SER A 627 -40.25 28.95 5.32
C SER A 627 -41.14 30.03 4.73
N ALA A 628 -41.28 31.15 5.42
CA ALA A 628 -42.25 32.21 5.11
C ALA A 628 -41.88 33.02 3.84
N VAL A 629 -41.26 32.40 2.85
CA VAL A 629 -41.15 32.89 1.49
C VAL A 629 -42.35 32.27 0.77
N GLY A 630 -43.27 33.14 0.35
CA GLY A 630 -44.68 32.78 0.13
C GLY A 630 -44.91 31.60 -0.82
N ASP A 631 -46.14 31.08 -0.71
CA ASP A 631 -46.86 30.46 -1.82
C ASP A 631 -46.77 28.92 -1.97
N ALA A 632 -46.80 28.18 -0.86
CA ALA A 632 -47.15 26.75 -0.87
C ALA A 632 -48.26 26.41 0.15
N ALA A 633 -49.26 25.62 -0.27
CA ALA A 633 -50.31 25.13 0.60
C ALA A 633 -50.17 23.61 0.83
N LEU A 634 -50.10 23.19 2.10
CA LEU A 634 -50.31 21.79 2.46
C LEU A 634 -51.81 21.48 2.37
N ILE A 635 -52.20 20.63 1.44
CA ILE A 635 -53.57 20.08 1.37
C ILE A 635 -53.56 18.66 1.93
N TYR A 636 -54.31 18.45 3.02
CA TYR A 636 -54.54 17.12 3.56
C TYR A 636 -55.84 16.54 2.97
N GLU A 637 -55.72 15.65 1.99
CA GLU A 637 -56.85 14.98 1.34
C GLU A 637 -56.67 13.46 1.33
N ASN A 638 -57.69 12.71 1.75
CA ASN A 638 -57.71 11.23 1.70
C ASN A 638 -56.51 10.52 2.37
N LYS A 639 -55.96 11.08 3.46
CA LYS A 639 -54.73 10.63 4.15
C LYS A 639 -53.41 10.91 3.41
N ASN A 640 -53.44 11.66 2.32
CA ASN A 640 -52.25 12.16 1.65
C ASN A 640 -52.05 13.63 2.00
N ILE A 641 -50.79 14.06 2.01
CA ILE A 641 -50.42 15.48 2.06
C ILE A 641 -49.91 15.84 0.67
N HIS A 642 -50.58 16.78 0.04
CA HIS A 642 -50.16 17.36 -1.23
C HIS A 642 -49.45 18.68 -0.96
N TYR A 643 -48.28 18.85 -1.57
CA TYR A 643 -47.62 20.15 -1.68
C TYR A 643 -48.05 20.77 -3.02
N ILE A 644 -48.72 21.91 -3.01
CA ILE A 644 -49.12 22.58 -4.25
C ILE A 644 -48.48 23.96 -4.25
N GLY A 645 -47.66 24.25 -5.27
CA GLY A 645 -47.15 25.60 -5.55
C GLY A 645 -48.31 26.54 -5.86
N ALA A 646 -48.31 27.76 -5.31
CA ALA A 646 -49.53 28.58 -5.30
C ALA A 646 -50.01 29.13 -6.65
N GLU A 647 -49.35 28.81 -7.78
CA GLU A 647 -49.91 29.13 -9.09
C GLU A 647 -51.18 28.32 -9.41
N GLU A 648 -51.47 27.25 -8.67
CA GLU A 648 -52.66 26.40 -8.88
C GLU A 648 -53.85 26.64 -7.93
N LEU A 649 -53.79 27.61 -6.99
CA LEU A 649 -54.87 27.89 -6.02
C LEU A 649 -55.91 28.94 -6.46
#